data_AF-A0A067LYC8-F1
#
_entry.id   AF-A0A067LYC8-F1
#
_cell.length_a   1.000
_cell.length_b   1.000
_cell.length_c   1.000
_cell.angle_alpha   90.00
_cell.angle_beta   90.00
_cell.angle_gamma   90.00
#
_symmetry.space_group_name_H-M   'P 1'
#
loop_
_entity.id
_entity.type
_entity.pdbx_description
1 polymer ?
#
loop_
_entity_poly.entity_id
_entity_poly.type
_entity_poly.pdbx_seq_one_letter_code
_entity_poly.pdbx_strand_id
1 'polypeptide(L)'
;MDHSALDQELYEILGGNPESPMPAAATVLLTLHHQLGWLTRLNEAKNTLQAHRGWIPLLESAWKEGSFRGIRELGELQIGPFAQSSGELQTQPPTQSFEEPQGHIQHLPRHAPFATPVQSNSANFLQKVRPVEYMWPEEARARVDGMLAPYRSMMEKYVKAEAELPQWAPQHFPSDPLLKIPTLDGENPCLLLHNLGQEVEHNPEGDLTKRVSELYRVTGTTLFINVSGSGKTRLLFEGACTNWAFYFTCHKTVDEDPGSWDLPRTIDEMLRCYGLSNKDPLRESPELEQNRQVCKHCFTHVILARLLLFSLFLQTTLGSGEKESTLHKRWLYAQVAPQALFGEDIFFSLATRLRTISLTYTNDIIRSLLEEFKSRTGARRVYVIMDEIQYSPSTPPAAYRPILRELHATWNGVADLGAFRFILSGTYIHEPTIRYAGGSGKRDGFEGYNETGGFDVREAQERYVMSYLWPGRSREQLTTEAKNLLVRLWRWLPGRFRTTARYVELVLADANPDYNLLLNKYFFATTGHWPDDPEYSHSQEPTILDMKSIKPILTEDSKNALRAHNDGQTLQNLFAYIYDYVFGAGTINKIMSYEPLLEHGLLRCQFQQGIRDCVPTFEEPIALFAATTFLQRNCDISEHIRNGIRHSTAHSCDESALEAIVKYIFLTRFGAEGGCALNDIFHFKGEEPSWSRERARLVAVSAQGDGSYAYIQVDPAGNISLYDSYNAESLDDTLAWMRNPDGVPFLRPDAYMGPSGFAMLLLENGALIPLLWQVKVLQRSDPELLPALLTLNPTLFYHIDRNWAPRSRTRQNYNSPKPPTGLIRKQIMALQGATSIEDKNMLLVLAVAAPEDESGWKDAYHAKLQGYPIAFFSRSSVDGLDYAPLLQALVQKVVNA
;
A
#
# COMPACT_ATOMS: atom_id res chain seq x y z
N MET A 1 -31.57 -18.28 12.63
CA MET A 1 -32.10 -18.70 13.94
C MET A 1 -33.60 -18.83 13.80
N ASP A 2 -34.19 -19.83 14.43
CA ASP A 2 -35.64 -20.05 14.47
C ASP A 2 -36.29 -18.89 15.26
N HIS A 3 -37.22 -18.16 14.65
CA HIS A 3 -37.84 -16.95 15.23
C HIS A 3 -38.54 -17.25 16.57
N SER A 4 -38.97 -18.49 16.78
CA SER A 4 -39.65 -18.94 18.00
C SER A 4 -38.78 -18.84 19.27
N ALA A 5 -37.46 -19.05 19.17
CA ALA A 5 -36.57 -18.97 20.31
C ALA A 5 -36.34 -17.52 20.78
N LEU A 6 -36.31 -16.57 19.85
CA LEU A 6 -36.10 -15.15 20.14
C LEU A 6 -37.34 -14.54 20.82
N ASP A 7 -38.54 -14.94 20.38
CA ASP A 7 -39.80 -14.49 20.97
C ASP A 7 -39.95 -14.97 22.41
N GLN A 8 -39.58 -16.23 22.69
CA GLN A 8 -39.67 -16.81 24.03
C GLN A 8 -38.71 -16.13 25.02
N GLU A 9 -37.49 -15.80 24.58
CA GLU A 9 -36.49 -15.11 25.41
C GLU A 9 -36.89 -13.65 25.73
N LEU A 10 -37.56 -12.97 24.79
CA LEU A 10 -38.12 -11.62 25.00
C LEU A 10 -39.30 -11.63 25.99
N TYR A 11 -40.14 -12.68 25.98
CA TYR A 11 -41.23 -12.84 26.95
C TYR A 11 -40.72 -13.00 28.38
N GLU A 12 -39.66 -13.79 28.57
CA GLU A 12 -39.03 -13.98 29.89
C GLU A 12 -38.43 -12.69 30.44
N ILE A 13 -37.81 -11.87 29.58
CA ILE A 13 -37.20 -10.59 29.97
C ILE A 13 -38.26 -9.57 30.41
N LEU A 14 -39.42 -9.57 29.75
CA LEU A 14 -40.53 -8.65 30.04
C LEU A 14 -41.50 -9.18 31.10
N GLY A 15 -41.29 -10.41 31.60
CA GLY A 15 -42.11 -11.03 32.65
C GLY A 15 -43.51 -11.43 32.19
N GLY A 16 -43.72 -11.64 30.88
CA GLY A 16 -45.01 -11.98 30.30
C GLY A 16 -45.20 -13.48 30.08
N ASN A 17 -46.46 -13.94 30.09
CA ASN A 17 -46.81 -15.30 29.69
C ASN A 17 -46.81 -15.41 28.15
N PRO A 18 -46.07 -16.36 27.53
CA PRO A 18 -46.00 -16.52 26.08
C PRO A 18 -47.35 -16.84 25.40
N GLU A 19 -48.40 -17.18 26.15
CA GLU A 19 -49.77 -17.36 25.63
C GLU A 19 -50.62 -16.07 25.58
N SER A 20 -50.12 -14.93 26.07
CA SER A 20 -50.79 -13.62 25.91
C SER A 20 -50.37 -12.90 24.63
N PRO A 21 -51.14 -11.93 24.11
CA PRO A 21 -50.70 -11.08 23.01
C PRO A 21 -49.46 -10.25 23.42
N MET A 22 -48.49 -10.16 22.50
CA MET A 22 -47.18 -9.55 22.74
C MET A 22 -47.31 -8.13 23.31
N PRO A 23 -46.65 -7.79 24.44
CA PRO A 23 -46.67 -6.44 24.98
C PRO A 23 -46.17 -5.44 23.93
N ALA A 24 -46.78 -4.25 23.85
CA ALA A 24 -46.44 -3.23 22.86
C ALA A 24 -44.92 -2.89 22.86
N ALA A 25 -44.27 -2.93 24.03
CA ALA A 25 -42.82 -2.76 24.17
C ALA A 25 -41.99 -3.79 23.36
N ALA A 26 -42.44 -5.04 23.25
CA ALA A 26 -41.74 -6.08 22.48
C ALA A 26 -41.87 -5.83 20.97
N THR A 27 -43.03 -5.36 20.51
CA THR A 27 -43.25 -4.95 19.10
C THR A 27 -42.40 -3.73 18.73
N VAL A 28 -42.24 -2.77 19.65
CA VAL A 28 -41.35 -1.60 19.47
C VAL A 28 -39.89 -2.06 19.30
N LEU A 29 -39.43 -2.98 20.15
CA LEU A 29 -38.06 -3.51 20.11
C LEU A 29 -37.78 -4.32 18.84
N LEU A 30 -38.73 -5.15 18.40
CA LEU A 30 -38.62 -5.89 17.14
C LEU A 30 -38.65 -4.96 15.91
N THR A 31 -39.43 -3.88 15.96
CA THR A 31 -39.47 -2.87 14.89
C THR A 31 -38.17 -2.08 14.82
N LEU A 32 -37.59 -1.70 15.96
CA LEU A 32 -36.27 -1.07 16.04
C LEU A 32 -35.16 -2.04 15.58
N HIS A 33 -35.25 -3.32 15.94
CA HIS A 33 -34.34 -4.37 15.47
C HIS A 33 -34.36 -4.49 13.94
N HIS A 34 -35.56 -4.51 13.34
CA HIS A 34 -35.72 -4.59 11.88
C HIS A 34 -35.27 -3.33 11.13
N GLN A 35 -35.43 -2.14 11.72
CA GLN A 35 -35.04 -0.89 11.07
C GLN A 35 -33.58 -0.51 11.25
N LEU A 36 -32.93 -0.93 12.34
CA LEU A 36 -31.58 -0.50 12.66
C LEU A 36 -30.50 -1.54 12.33
N GLY A 37 -30.83 -2.82 12.15
CA GLY A 37 -29.87 -3.82 11.65
C GLY A 37 -28.71 -4.16 12.59
N TRP A 38 -28.95 -4.27 13.89
CA TRP A 38 -27.92 -4.58 14.91
C TRP A 38 -27.99 -6.06 15.28
N LEU A 39 -27.02 -6.87 14.84
CA LEU A 39 -26.99 -8.30 15.14
C LEU A 39 -25.87 -8.77 16.09
N THR A 40 -25.04 -7.89 16.64
CA THR A 40 -23.85 -8.38 17.38
C THR A 40 -23.84 -8.19 18.89
N ARG A 41 -24.82 -7.54 19.54
CA ARG A 41 -24.74 -7.32 21.01
C ARG A 41 -26.07 -7.37 21.76
N LEU A 42 -26.77 -8.51 21.68
CA LEU A 42 -27.99 -8.78 22.45
C LEU A 42 -27.76 -8.68 23.97
N ASN A 43 -26.59 -9.11 24.46
CA ASN A 43 -26.26 -9.09 25.90
C ASN A 43 -26.01 -7.68 26.47
N GLU A 44 -25.47 -6.74 25.69
CA GLU A 44 -25.29 -5.35 26.15
C GLU A 44 -26.63 -4.60 26.19
N ALA A 45 -27.50 -4.82 25.20
CA ALA A 45 -28.87 -4.32 25.23
C ALA A 45 -29.65 -4.89 26.44
N LYS A 46 -29.47 -6.18 26.75
CA LYS A 46 -30.05 -6.85 27.93
C LYS A 46 -29.59 -6.20 29.25
N ASN A 47 -28.28 -5.96 29.40
CA ASN A 47 -27.73 -5.33 30.61
C ASN A 47 -28.20 -3.87 30.75
N THR A 48 -28.28 -3.13 29.65
CA THR A 48 -28.75 -1.73 29.62
C THR A 48 -30.23 -1.63 29.97
N LEU A 49 -31.07 -2.52 29.44
CA LEU A 49 -32.51 -2.56 29.76
C LEU A 49 -32.77 -3.01 31.21
N GLN A 50 -31.99 -3.95 31.74
CA GLN A 50 -32.07 -4.33 33.15
C GLN A 50 -31.65 -3.17 34.08
N ALA A 51 -30.63 -2.40 33.70
CA ALA A 51 -30.19 -1.22 34.44
C ALA A 51 -31.21 -0.06 34.40
N HIS A 52 -32.06 0.00 33.37
CA HIS A 52 -32.99 1.12 33.14
C HIS A 52 -34.47 0.70 33.00
N ARG A 53 -34.93 -0.27 33.82
CA ARG A 53 -36.33 -0.75 33.84
C ARG A 53 -37.40 0.36 33.93
N GLY A 54 -37.06 1.52 34.50
CA GLY A 54 -37.97 2.67 34.60
C GLY A 54 -38.30 3.36 33.27
N TRP A 55 -37.62 3.02 32.17
CA TRP A 55 -37.86 3.63 30.85
C TRP A 55 -38.99 2.94 30.07
N ILE A 56 -39.38 1.73 30.48
CA ILE A 56 -40.38 0.91 29.78
C ILE A 56 -41.75 1.63 29.71
N PRO A 57 -42.30 2.20 30.81
CA PRO A 57 -43.58 2.93 30.74
C PRO A 57 -43.52 4.19 29.86
N LEU A 58 -42.34 4.85 29.78
CA LEU A 58 -42.10 6.06 28.97
C LEU A 58 -42.11 5.75 27.47
N LEU A 59 -41.44 4.66 27.08
CA LEU A 59 -41.42 4.17 25.71
C LEU A 59 -42.81 3.69 25.25
N GLU A 60 -43.58 3.06 26.13
CA GLU A 60 -44.96 2.66 25.84
C GLU A 60 -45.90 3.86 25.67
N SER A 61 -45.74 4.94 26.46
CA SER A 61 -46.52 6.18 26.30
C SER A 61 -46.17 6.89 24.98
N ALA A 62 -44.87 7.05 24.68
CA ALA A 62 -44.41 7.71 23.45
C ALA A 62 -44.88 6.97 22.18
N TRP A 63 -44.92 5.64 22.21
CA TRP A 63 -45.46 4.84 21.11
C TRP A 63 -46.97 5.00 20.96
N LYS A 64 -47.74 4.97 22.06
CA LYS A 64 -49.19 5.20 22.05
C LYS A 64 -49.55 6.60 21.53
N GLU A 65 -48.67 7.58 21.75
CA GLU A 65 -48.83 8.97 21.31
C GLU A 65 -48.26 9.24 19.89
N GLY A 66 -47.61 8.26 19.25
CA GLY A 66 -47.04 8.40 17.91
C GLY A 66 -45.85 9.38 17.79
N SER A 67 -45.22 9.74 18.92
CA SER A 67 -44.17 10.77 18.97
C SER A 67 -42.77 10.14 19.03
N PHE A 68 -42.19 9.83 17.87
CA PHE A 68 -40.80 9.35 17.78
C PHE A 68 -39.75 10.44 17.96
N ARG A 69 -40.15 11.72 17.96
CA ARG A 69 -39.22 12.86 18.02
C ARG A 69 -38.55 12.99 19.39
N GLY A 70 -39.26 12.67 20.48
CA GLY A 70 -38.74 12.81 21.85
C GLY A 70 -37.69 11.76 22.26
N ILE A 71 -37.68 10.58 21.63
CA ILE A 71 -36.72 9.51 21.96
C ILE A 71 -35.31 9.85 21.44
N ARG A 72 -35.23 10.60 20.32
CA ARG A 72 -33.95 11.05 19.75
C ARG A 72 -33.29 12.13 20.61
N GLU A 73 -34.08 13.02 21.21
CA GLU A 73 -33.59 14.10 22.07
C GLU A 73 -33.10 13.60 23.45
N LEU A 74 -33.64 12.48 23.94
CA LEU A 74 -33.17 11.84 25.18
C LEU A 74 -31.80 11.14 25.03
N GLY A 75 -31.46 10.66 23.83
CA GLY A 75 -30.17 10.04 23.55
C GLY A 75 -29.02 11.04 23.35
N GLU A 76 -29.33 12.28 22.97
CA GLU A 76 -28.32 13.30 22.64
C GLU A 76 -27.91 14.18 23.85
N LEU A 77 -28.58 14.05 25.01
CA LEU A 77 -28.40 14.97 26.14
C LEU A 77 -27.56 14.50 27.33
N GLN A 78 -27.02 13.28 27.37
CA GLN A 78 -26.15 12.86 28.48
C GLN A 78 -25.05 11.86 28.07
N ILE A 79 -23.95 12.38 27.51
CA ILE A 79 -22.61 11.79 27.70
C ILE A 79 -21.61 12.92 27.91
N GLY A 80 -21.25 13.18 29.16
CA GLY A 80 -20.15 14.05 29.56
C GLY A 80 -19.79 13.78 31.03
N PRO A 81 -18.52 13.49 31.37
CA PRO A 81 -18.15 13.10 32.72
C PRO A 81 -17.99 14.33 33.63
N PHE A 82 -18.54 14.26 34.84
CA PHE A 82 -18.34 15.26 35.89
C PHE A 82 -17.65 14.63 37.10
N ALA A 83 -16.44 15.13 37.41
CA ALA A 83 -15.87 15.36 38.73
C ALA A 83 -14.45 15.96 38.51
N GLN A 84 -13.92 16.95 39.23
CA GLN A 84 -14.35 17.90 40.25
C GLN A 84 -13.21 18.94 40.32
N SER A 85 -13.48 20.24 40.35
CA SER A 85 -12.81 21.18 41.26
C SER A 85 -13.46 22.56 41.21
N SER A 86 -13.73 23.05 42.40
CA SER A 86 -14.29 24.34 42.78
C SER A 86 -13.32 25.50 42.54
N GLY A 87 -13.83 26.63 42.06
CA GLY A 87 -13.12 27.91 42.07
C GLY A 87 -13.92 29.00 41.37
N GLU A 88 -14.62 29.82 42.15
CA GLU A 88 -15.24 31.08 41.72
C GLU A 88 -14.20 32.02 41.10
N LEU A 89 -14.53 32.71 39.99
CA LEU A 89 -14.31 34.16 39.82
C LEU A 89 -14.75 34.68 38.43
N GLN A 90 -15.71 35.61 38.50
CA GLN A 90 -15.88 36.86 37.74
C GLN A 90 -15.67 36.94 36.22
N THR A 91 -16.75 37.45 35.61
CA THR A 91 -16.94 37.97 34.26
C THR A 91 -16.04 39.16 33.89
N GLN A 92 -15.48 39.17 32.68
CA GLN A 92 -15.51 40.26 31.68
C GLN A 92 -14.71 39.88 30.40
N PRO A 93 -15.15 40.24 29.18
CA PRO A 93 -14.36 40.05 27.96
C PRO A 93 -13.62 41.35 27.55
N PRO A 94 -12.39 41.28 27.03
CA PRO A 94 -11.83 42.39 26.28
C PRO A 94 -11.95 42.14 24.77
N THR A 95 -12.68 43.05 24.12
CA THR A 95 -12.51 43.41 22.71
C THR A 95 -11.09 43.94 22.48
N GLN A 96 -10.34 43.36 21.53
CA GLN A 96 -9.23 44.05 20.89
C GLN A 96 -9.25 43.80 19.37
N SER A 97 -9.52 44.89 18.67
CA SER A 97 -9.32 45.14 17.26
C SER A 97 -7.82 45.21 16.94
N PHE A 98 -7.39 44.53 15.87
CA PHE A 98 -6.09 44.78 15.24
C PHE A 98 -6.31 45.34 13.83
N GLU A 99 -5.63 46.46 13.58
CA GLU A 99 -5.57 47.22 12.33
C GLU A 99 -4.65 46.52 11.31
N GLU A 100 -5.08 46.42 10.05
CA GLU A 100 -4.25 46.07 8.90
C GLU A 100 -3.63 47.34 8.26
N PRO A 101 -2.36 47.32 7.82
CA PRO A 101 -1.82 48.32 6.92
C PRO A 101 -1.98 47.89 5.45
N GLN A 102 -2.49 48.82 4.65
CA GLN A 102 -2.67 48.73 3.21
C GLN A 102 -1.34 48.65 2.44
N GLY A 103 -1.24 47.70 1.52
CA GLY A 103 -0.17 47.61 0.51
C GLY A 103 -0.72 47.07 -0.81
N HIS A 104 -0.83 47.94 -1.81
CA HIS A 104 -1.33 47.64 -3.16
C HIS A 104 -0.38 46.74 -3.96
N ILE A 105 -0.85 45.56 -4.38
CA ILE A 105 -0.32 44.82 -5.54
C ILE A 105 -1.52 44.31 -6.37
N GLN A 106 -1.54 44.66 -7.65
CA GLN A 106 -2.59 44.27 -8.61
C GLN A 106 -2.43 42.78 -9.00
N HIS A 107 -3.37 41.94 -8.57
CA HIS A 107 -3.60 40.61 -9.14
C HIS A 107 -4.95 40.56 -9.86
N LEU A 108 -4.93 40.02 -11.09
CA LEU A 108 -6.09 39.66 -11.90
C LEU A 108 -6.96 38.63 -11.16
N PRO A 109 -8.31 38.73 -11.18
CA PRO A 109 -9.16 37.77 -10.49
C PRO A 109 -9.29 36.47 -11.30
N ARG A 110 -8.58 35.43 -10.87
CA ARG A 110 -9.08 34.05 -10.99
C ARG A 110 -10.02 33.81 -9.80
N HIS A 111 -11.08 33.04 -10.02
CA HIS A 111 -12.20 32.71 -9.11
C HIS A 111 -13.42 33.65 -9.18
N ALA A 112 -14.42 33.22 -9.97
CA ALA A 112 -15.81 33.55 -9.71
C ALA A 112 -16.34 32.62 -8.60
N PRO A 113 -17.11 33.11 -7.62
CA PRO A 113 -17.66 32.27 -6.56
C PRO A 113 -18.76 31.36 -7.11
N PHE A 114 -18.77 30.12 -6.61
CA PHE A 114 -19.80 29.12 -6.85
C PHE A 114 -21.20 29.68 -6.54
N ALA A 115 -22.11 29.52 -7.51
CA ALA A 115 -23.51 29.82 -7.34
C ALA A 115 -24.11 28.97 -6.21
N THR A 116 -24.89 29.61 -5.34
CA THR A 116 -25.76 29.00 -4.34
C THR A 116 -26.62 27.86 -4.91
N PRO A 117 -26.93 26.82 -4.12
CA PRO A 117 -27.70 25.68 -4.59
C PRO A 117 -29.13 26.12 -4.94
N VAL A 118 -29.42 26.15 -6.24
CA VAL A 118 -30.80 26.23 -6.73
C VAL A 118 -31.48 24.93 -6.35
N GLN A 119 -32.56 24.99 -5.56
CA GLN A 119 -33.48 23.87 -5.37
C GLN A 119 -34.02 23.44 -6.73
N SER A 120 -33.42 22.41 -7.33
CA SER A 120 -33.81 21.91 -8.64
C SER A 120 -34.92 20.87 -8.52
N ASN A 121 -36.10 21.20 -9.06
CA ASN A 121 -37.13 20.23 -9.43
C ASN A 121 -36.58 19.25 -10.48
N SER A 122 -36.09 18.10 -10.04
CA SER A 122 -35.55 17.01 -10.87
C SER A 122 -36.57 16.44 -11.89
N ALA A 123 -37.87 16.66 -11.66
CA ALA A 123 -38.94 16.23 -12.58
C ALA A 123 -38.93 16.95 -13.95
N ASN A 124 -38.33 18.14 -14.07
CA ASN A 124 -38.41 18.95 -15.30
C ASN A 124 -37.30 18.70 -16.34
N PHE A 125 -36.22 17.99 -15.99
CA PHE A 125 -35.11 17.79 -16.93
C PHE A 125 -35.36 16.62 -17.90
N LEU A 126 -35.97 15.52 -17.44
CA LEU A 126 -36.38 14.42 -18.32
C LEU A 126 -37.45 14.82 -19.34
N GLN A 127 -38.25 15.85 -19.06
CA GLN A 127 -39.14 16.45 -20.08
C GLN A 127 -38.40 17.30 -21.13
N LYS A 128 -37.20 17.84 -20.80
CA LYS A 128 -36.37 18.61 -21.74
C LYS A 128 -35.40 17.75 -22.55
N VAL A 129 -35.01 16.59 -22.03
CA VAL A 129 -34.30 15.55 -22.78
C VAL A 129 -35.33 14.55 -23.33
N ARG A 130 -36.34 15.02 -24.06
CA ARG A 130 -37.01 14.12 -24.99
C ARG A 130 -36.03 13.87 -26.13
N PRO A 131 -35.65 12.61 -26.42
CA PRO A 131 -35.00 12.31 -27.68
C PRO A 131 -35.87 12.92 -28.78
N VAL A 132 -35.27 13.65 -29.71
CA VAL A 132 -35.98 14.03 -30.94
C VAL A 132 -36.35 12.70 -31.60
N GLU A 133 -37.58 12.23 -31.40
CA GLU A 133 -38.00 10.86 -31.75
C GLU A 133 -37.86 10.57 -33.25
N TYR A 134 -37.75 11.61 -34.08
CA TYR A 134 -37.47 11.49 -35.50
C TYR A 134 -36.54 12.61 -35.96
N MET A 135 -35.23 12.34 -36.01
CA MET A 135 -34.27 13.13 -36.77
C MET A 135 -33.85 12.29 -37.97
N TRP A 136 -33.93 12.85 -39.18
CA TRP A 136 -33.54 12.12 -40.39
C TRP A 136 -32.03 11.79 -40.35
N PRO A 137 -31.59 10.64 -40.87
CA PRO A 137 -30.17 10.26 -40.83
C PRO A 137 -29.23 11.32 -41.43
N GLU A 138 -29.66 12.02 -42.47
CA GLU A 138 -28.90 13.09 -43.12
C GLU A 138 -28.76 14.34 -42.25
N GLU A 139 -29.84 14.75 -41.59
CA GLU A 139 -29.83 15.88 -40.64
C GLU A 139 -28.92 15.57 -39.44
N ALA A 140 -28.97 14.33 -38.94
CA ALA A 140 -28.11 13.89 -37.86
C ALA A 140 -26.63 13.85 -38.28
N ARG A 141 -26.31 13.41 -39.52
CA ARG A 141 -24.94 13.51 -40.09
C ARG A 141 -24.48 14.96 -40.13
N ALA A 142 -25.27 15.83 -40.76
CA ALA A 142 -24.94 17.25 -40.91
C ALA A 142 -24.73 17.93 -39.55
N ARG A 143 -25.53 17.56 -38.54
CA ARG A 143 -25.39 18.07 -37.17
C ARG A 143 -24.11 17.57 -36.50
N VAL A 144 -23.78 16.28 -36.63
CA VAL A 144 -22.52 15.71 -36.13
C VAL A 144 -21.31 16.36 -36.82
N ASP A 145 -21.36 16.53 -38.13
CA ASP A 145 -20.31 17.21 -38.90
C ASP A 145 -20.14 18.68 -38.46
N GLY A 146 -21.25 19.39 -38.23
CA GLY A 146 -21.24 20.73 -37.67
C GLY A 146 -20.64 20.81 -36.27
N MET A 147 -20.84 19.77 -35.43
CA MET A 147 -20.21 19.67 -34.11
C MET A 147 -18.71 19.39 -34.20
N LEU A 148 -18.26 18.63 -35.21
CA LEU A 148 -16.85 18.27 -35.44
C LEU A 148 -16.04 19.38 -36.11
N ALA A 149 -16.68 20.27 -36.87
CA ALA A 149 -16.00 21.29 -37.65
C ALA A 149 -14.92 22.10 -36.88
N PRO A 150 -15.14 22.55 -35.62
CA PRO A 150 -14.12 23.26 -34.85
C PRO A 150 -12.86 22.41 -34.57
N TYR A 151 -13.02 21.10 -34.41
CA TYR A 151 -11.93 20.20 -34.05
C TYR A 151 -11.09 19.76 -35.23
N ARG A 152 -11.62 19.84 -36.47
CA ARG A 152 -10.87 19.50 -37.68
C ARG A 152 -9.58 20.29 -37.78
N SER A 153 -9.67 21.61 -37.61
CA SER A 153 -8.47 22.46 -37.65
C SER A 153 -7.52 22.19 -36.48
N MET A 154 -8.04 21.94 -35.27
CA MET A 154 -7.21 21.62 -34.10
C MET A 154 -6.43 20.30 -34.30
N MET A 155 -7.11 19.26 -34.80
CA MET A 155 -6.50 17.95 -35.04
C MET A 155 -5.47 18.02 -36.18
N GLU A 156 -5.76 18.76 -37.26
CA GLU A 156 -4.83 18.97 -38.36
C GLU A 156 -3.53 19.64 -37.88
N LYS A 157 -3.62 20.67 -37.04
CA LYS A 157 -2.45 21.34 -36.44
C LYS A 157 -1.66 20.38 -35.54
N TYR A 158 -2.36 19.63 -34.70
CA TYR A 158 -1.75 18.66 -33.80
C TYR A 158 -0.99 17.55 -34.54
N VAL A 159 -1.61 16.96 -35.57
CA VAL A 159 -0.98 15.90 -36.36
C VAL A 159 0.22 16.41 -37.16
N LYS A 160 0.17 17.65 -37.64
CA LYS A 160 1.32 18.30 -38.31
C LYS A 160 2.46 18.71 -37.36
N ALA A 161 2.39 18.30 -36.09
CA ALA A 161 3.35 18.65 -35.04
C ALA A 161 3.44 20.15 -34.74
N GLU A 162 2.40 20.93 -35.05
CA GLU A 162 2.33 22.34 -34.63
C GLU A 162 1.92 22.47 -33.16
N ALA A 163 1.37 21.40 -32.57
CA ALA A 163 1.09 21.29 -31.15
C ALA A 163 1.79 20.05 -30.59
N GLU A 164 2.70 20.26 -29.65
CA GLU A 164 3.36 19.21 -28.86
C GLU A 164 3.01 19.42 -27.38
N LEU A 165 3.24 18.39 -26.55
CA LEU A 165 3.16 18.61 -25.10
C LEU A 165 4.15 19.71 -24.72
N PRO A 166 3.74 20.67 -23.89
CA PRO A 166 4.68 21.66 -23.40
C PRO A 166 5.82 20.93 -22.70
N GLN A 167 7.04 21.36 -22.97
CA GLN A 167 8.22 20.83 -22.31
C GLN A 167 8.43 21.58 -21.01
N TRP A 168 8.64 20.83 -19.94
CA TRP A 168 9.11 21.35 -18.69
C TRP A 168 10.52 21.92 -18.89
N ALA A 169 10.70 23.19 -18.53
CA ALA A 169 11.98 23.87 -18.59
C ALA A 169 12.52 24.03 -17.17
N PRO A 170 13.68 23.46 -16.83
CA PRO A 170 14.29 23.70 -15.53
C PRO A 170 14.63 25.18 -15.40
N GLN A 171 14.23 25.81 -14.30
CA GLN A 171 14.58 27.22 -14.07
C GLN A 171 16.09 27.39 -13.76
N HIS A 172 16.75 26.36 -13.21
CA HIS A 172 18.10 26.48 -12.64
C HIS A 172 19.06 25.31 -12.87
N PHE A 173 18.62 24.18 -13.44
CA PHE A 173 19.61 23.20 -13.92
C PHE A 173 20.44 23.84 -15.03
N PRO A 174 21.78 23.70 -15.02
CA PRO A 174 22.61 24.13 -16.15
C PRO A 174 21.97 23.50 -17.37
N SER A 175 21.54 24.36 -18.29
CA SER A 175 20.67 24.09 -19.42
C SER A 175 21.21 22.94 -20.27
N ASP A 176 21.03 21.71 -19.80
CA ASP A 176 21.32 20.53 -20.56
C ASP A 176 20.02 20.25 -21.33
N PRO A 177 19.97 20.55 -22.64
CA PRO A 177 18.74 20.48 -23.44
C PRO A 177 18.25 19.04 -23.66
N LEU A 178 18.77 18.08 -22.89
CA LEU A 178 18.78 16.66 -23.24
C LEU A 178 17.52 15.91 -22.84
N LEU A 179 16.89 16.22 -21.70
CA LEU A 179 15.82 15.35 -21.19
C LEU A 179 14.47 15.55 -21.91
N LYS A 180 14.08 16.77 -22.29
CA LYS A 180 12.79 17.03 -22.96
C LYS A 180 11.58 16.45 -22.19
N ILE A 181 11.57 16.64 -20.87
CA ILE A 181 10.50 16.16 -19.99
C ILE A 181 9.22 16.95 -20.29
N PRO A 182 8.05 16.31 -20.48
CA PRO A 182 6.80 17.03 -20.68
C PRO A 182 6.28 17.61 -19.36
N THR A 183 5.43 18.63 -19.46
CA THR A 183 4.60 19.16 -18.36
C THR A 183 3.12 19.14 -18.78
N LEU A 184 2.22 19.05 -17.80
CA LEU A 184 0.77 19.10 -18.02
C LEU A 184 0.15 20.44 -17.61
N ASP A 185 0.77 21.11 -16.64
CA ASP A 185 0.33 22.37 -16.04
C ASP A 185 1.24 23.56 -16.40
N GLY A 186 2.39 23.30 -17.03
CA GLY A 186 3.40 24.30 -17.37
C GLY A 186 4.46 24.49 -16.30
N GLU A 187 4.29 23.91 -15.11
CA GLU A 187 5.13 24.17 -13.94
C GLU A 187 5.87 22.91 -13.49
N ASN A 188 5.20 21.76 -13.47
CA ASN A 188 5.73 20.52 -12.91
C ASN A 188 6.18 19.54 -14.00
N PRO A 189 7.32 18.85 -13.81
CA PRO A 189 7.76 17.77 -14.69
C PRO A 189 6.82 16.56 -14.57
N CYS A 190 6.46 15.95 -15.70
CA CYS A 190 5.61 14.76 -15.74
C CYS A 190 6.41 13.54 -16.22
N LEU A 191 7.04 12.83 -15.28
CA LEU A 191 7.88 11.67 -15.61
C LEU A 191 7.05 10.50 -16.15
N LEU A 192 5.77 10.42 -15.78
CA LEU A 192 4.83 9.42 -16.28
C LEU A 192 4.72 9.44 -17.81
N LEU A 193 4.80 10.61 -18.45
CA LEU A 193 4.70 10.77 -19.89
C LEU A 193 6.07 10.82 -20.60
N HIS A 194 7.16 10.95 -19.85
CA HIS A 194 8.51 11.02 -20.42
C HIS A 194 8.94 9.69 -21.04
N ASN A 195 9.54 9.74 -22.24
CA ASN A 195 10.06 8.60 -23.00
C ASN A 195 9.07 7.43 -23.24
N LEU A 196 7.76 7.69 -23.20
CA LEU A 196 6.74 6.68 -23.52
C LEU A 196 6.96 6.05 -24.91
N GLY A 197 6.84 4.72 -24.97
CA GLY A 197 6.99 3.88 -26.16
C GLY A 197 8.44 3.60 -26.56
N GLN A 198 9.42 4.36 -26.06
CA GLN A 198 10.80 4.23 -26.51
C GLN A 198 11.47 2.94 -26.01
N GLU A 199 11.32 2.60 -24.74
CA GLU A 199 11.98 1.41 -24.18
C GLU A 199 11.47 0.13 -24.85
N VAL A 200 10.17 0.07 -25.16
CA VAL A 200 9.57 -1.07 -25.87
C VAL A 200 10.10 -1.19 -27.31
N GLU A 201 10.33 -0.06 -27.99
CA GLU A 201 10.92 -0.05 -29.35
C GLU A 201 12.41 -0.44 -29.34
N HIS A 202 13.19 0.04 -28.37
CA HIS A 202 14.64 -0.14 -28.35
C HIS A 202 15.09 -1.44 -27.65
N ASN A 203 14.27 -1.99 -26.75
CA ASN A 203 14.57 -3.20 -25.98
C ASN A 203 13.43 -4.24 -26.07
N PRO A 204 13.24 -4.88 -27.25
CA PRO A 204 12.13 -5.80 -27.49
C PRO A 204 12.16 -7.07 -26.60
N GLU A 205 13.34 -7.44 -26.08
CA GLU A 205 13.51 -8.59 -25.18
C GLU A 205 13.53 -8.18 -23.70
N GLY A 206 13.41 -6.88 -23.42
CA GLY A 206 13.39 -6.32 -22.08
C GLY A 206 12.14 -6.69 -21.28
N ASP A 207 12.25 -6.61 -19.96
CA ASP A 207 11.18 -7.02 -19.05
C ASP A 207 9.95 -6.11 -19.12
N LEU A 208 10.12 -4.83 -19.48
CA LEU A 208 8.98 -3.95 -19.78
C LEU A 208 8.19 -4.45 -20.99
N THR A 209 8.87 -4.77 -22.10
CA THR A 209 8.25 -5.26 -23.33
C THR A 209 7.49 -6.56 -23.11
N LYS A 210 8.06 -7.49 -22.33
CA LYS A 210 7.39 -8.74 -21.94
C LYS A 210 6.09 -8.46 -21.19
N ARG A 211 6.13 -7.60 -20.17
CA ARG A 211 4.94 -7.24 -19.37
C ARG A 211 3.85 -6.57 -20.21
N VAL A 212 4.23 -5.61 -21.06
CA VAL A 212 3.30 -4.96 -22.00
C VAL A 212 2.66 -5.98 -22.94
N SER A 213 3.47 -6.87 -23.52
CA SER A 213 2.98 -7.92 -24.42
C SER A 213 1.99 -8.86 -23.72
N GLU A 214 2.31 -9.31 -22.50
CA GLU A 214 1.44 -10.19 -21.71
C GLU A 214 0.11 -9.52 -21.33
N LEU A 215 0.15 -8.27 -20.87
CA LEU A 215 -1.03 -7.50 -20.50
C LEU A 215 -2.02 -7.35 -21.68
N TYR A 216 -1.50 -7.15 -22.89
CA TYR A 216 -2.31 -6.94 -24.10
C TYR A 216 -2.61 -8.23 -24.87
N ARG A 217 -1.96 -9.36 -24.55
CA ARG A 217 -2.19 -10.66 -25.24
C ARG A 217 -3.53 -11.31 -24.89
N VAL A 218 -4.07 -11.00 -23.72
CA VAL A 218 -5.29 -11.60 -23.16
C VAL A 218 -6.45 -11.58 -24.15
N THR A 219 -7.15 -12.71 -24.26
CA THR A 219 -8.21 -12.86 -25.26
C THR A 219 -9.55 -12.28 -24.82
N GLY A 220 -9.77 -12.17 -23.51
CA GLY A 220 -10.96 -11.62 -22.85
C GLY A 220 -10.81 -10.19 -22.34
N THR A 221 -11.55 -9.87 -21.28
CA THR A 221 -11.38 -8.63 -20.50
C THR A 221 -10.27 -8.84 -19.48
N THR A 222 -9.27 -7.99 -19.48
CA THR A 222 -8.17 -8.04 -18.52
C THR A 222 -8.49 -7.23 -17.29
N LEU A 223 -8.29 -7.79 -16.10
CA LEU A 223 -8.36 -7.09 -14.83
C LEU A 223 -6.95 -6.80 -14.36
N PHE A 224 -6.51 -5.55 -14.51
CA PHE A 224 -5.17 -5.13 -14.14
C PHE A 224 -5.15 -4.58 -12.72
N ILE A 225 -4.88 -5.44 -11.74
CA ILE A 225 -5.00 -5.12 -10.31
C ILE A 225 -3.63 -5.11 -9.67
N ASN A 226 -3.24 -3.97 -9.12
CA ASN A 226 -2.11 -3.85 -8.22
C ASN A 226 -2.22 -2.52 -7.47
N VAL A 227 -1.43 -2.34 -6.44
CA VAL A 227 -1.49 -1.19 -5.55
C VAL A 227 -1.27 0.16 -6.23
N SER A 228 -1.83 1.23 -5.65
CA SER A 228 -1.59 2.60 -6.12
C SER A 228 -0.10 2.92 -6.12
N GLY A 229 0.40 3.42 -7.25
CA GLY A 229 1.81 3.81 -7.43
C GLY A 229 2.71 2.73 -8.02
N SER A 230 2.21 1.50 -8.19
CA SER A 230 3.01 0.38 -8.69
C SER A 230 3.40 0.46 -10.18
N GLY A 231 2.94 1.47 -10.91
CA GLY A 231 3.25 1.64 -12.34
C GLY A 231 2.17 1.18 -13.32
N LYS A 232 0.97 0.81 -12.85
CA LYS A 232 -0.17 0.40 -13.71
C LYS A 232 -0.41 1.36 -14.87
N THR A 233 -0.66 2.63 -14.58
CA THR A 233 -0.93 3.67 -15.59
C THR A 233 0.22 3.80 -16.59
N ARG A 234 1.47 3.72 -16.12
CA ARG A 234 2.64 3.72 -17.02
C ARG A 234 2.61 2.53 -17.98
N LEU A 235 2.35 1.32 -17.47
CA LEU A 235 2.31 0.11 -18.30
C LEU A 235 1.16 0.15 -19.33
N LEU A 236 0.00 0.69 -18.94
CA LEU A 236 -1.12 0.95 -19.85
C LEU A 236 -0.73 1.94 -20.97
N PHE A 237 0.03 2.98 -20.64
CA PHE A 237 0.52 3.95 -21.62
C PHE A 237 1.54 3.33 -22.58
N GLU A 238 2.50 2.55 -22.08
CA GLU A 238 3.46 1.82 -22.92
C GLU A 238 2.75 0.86 -23.88
N GLY A 239 1.71 0.16 -23.42
CA GLY A 239 0.88 -0.70 -24.27
C GLY A 239 0.04 0.08 -25.28
N ALA A 240 -0.49 1.24 -24.92
CA ALA A 240 -1.18 2.14 -25.84
C ALA A 240 -0.25 2.81 -26.86
N CYS A 241 1.06 2.86 -26.61
CA CYS A 241 2.05 3.26 -27.62
C CYS A 241 2.35 2.16 -28.66
N THR A 242 1.98 0.91 -28.37
CA THR A 242 2.18 -0.23 -29.29
C THR A 242 0.90 -0.76 -29.90
N ASN A 243 -0.27 -0.32 -29.42
CA ASN A 243 -1.58 -0.75 -29.86
C ASN A 243 -2.55 0.42 -29.96
N TRP A 244 -3.44 0.40 -30.96
CA TRP A 244 -4.58 1.32 -31.00
C TRP A 244 -5.49 1.11 -29.79
N ALA A 245 -5.56 2.13 -28.93
CA ALA A 245 -6.31 2.09 -27.69
C ALA A 245 -7.10 3.38 -27.42
N PHE A 246 -8.27 3.23 -26.83
CA PHE A 246 -9.01 4.31 -26.18
C PHE A 246 -8.73 4.29 -24.68
N TYR A 247 -8.13 5.35 -24.16
CA TYR A 247 -7.82 5.50 -22.74
C TYR A 247 -8.87 6.35 -22.05
N PHE A 248 -9.49 5.78 -21.02
CA PHE A 248 -10.41 6.44 -20.13
C PHE A 248 -9.88 6.34 -18.71
N THR A 249 -9.84 7.47 -18.01
CA THR A 249 -9.75 7.45 -16.56
C THR A 249 -11.16 7.48 -15.99
N CYS A 250 -11.46 6.61 -15.03
CA CYS A 250 -12.73 6.59 -14.32
C CYS A 250 -12.76 7.60 -13.17
N HIS A 251 -11.58 8.00 -12.70
CA HIS A 251 -11.42 8.98 -11.63
C HIS A 251 -10.32 9.98 -11.97
N LYS A 252 -10.58 11.26 -11.68
CA LYS A 252 -9.60 12.31 -11.92
C LYS A 252 -9.67 13.32 -10.78
N THR A 253 -8.52 13.58 -10.16
CA THR A 253 -8.32 14.73 -9.28
C THR A 253 -7.93 15.96 -10.10
N VAL A 254 -8.20 17.16 -9.58
CA VAL A 254 -8.09 18.42 -10.34
C VAL A 254 -6.65 18.68 -10.83
N ASP A 255 -5.64 18.25 -10.09
CA ASP A 255 -4.26 18.71 -10.25
C ASP A 255 -3.22 17.62 -10.60
N GLU A 256 -3.57 16.32 -10.62
CA GLU A 256 -2.53 15.27 -10.67
C GLU A 256 -2.75 14.13 -11.68
N ASP A 257 -3.98 13.87 -12.13
CA ASP A 257 -4.25 12.68 -12.93
C ASP A 257 -4.38 12.98 -14.43
N PRO A 258 -3.56 12.35 -15.30
CA PRO A 258 -3.73 12.48 -16.75
C PRO A 258 -5.05 11.86 -17.22
N GLY A 259 -5.62 12.41 -18.28
CA GLY A 259 -6.85 11.93 -18.90
C GLY A 259 -7.83 13.04 -19.25
N SER A 260 -8.82 12.71 -20.06
CA SER A 260 -10.01 13.55 -20.25
C SER A 260 -10.97 13.44 -19.06
N TRP A 261 -11.73 14.49 -18.84
CA TRP A 261 -12.87 14.56 -17.93
C TRP A 261 -14.16 13.95 -18.51
N ASP A 262 -14.14 13.43 -19.75
CA ASP A 262 -15.32 12.94 -20.45
C ASP A 262 -16.09 11.87 -19.67
N LEU A 263 -15.41 10.83 -19.21
CA LEU A 263 -16.03 9.76 -18.44
C LEU A 263 -16.33 10.17 -16.98
N PRO A 264 -15.38 10.73 -16.18
CA PRO A 264 -15.65 11.08 -14.79
C PRO A 264 -16.81 12.08 -14.64
N ARG A 265 -16.86 13.14 -15.46
CA ARG A 265 -17.97 14.10 -15.41
C ARG A 265 -19.28 13.51 -15.88
N THR A 266 -19.25 12.60 -16.86
CA THR A 266 -20.48 11.91 -17.29
C THR A 266 -21.03 11.05 -16.17
N ILE A 267 -20.20 10.30 -15.45
CA ILE A 267 -20.62 9.50 -14.27
C ILE A 267 -21.21 10.41 -13.18
N ASP A 268 -20.50 11.48 -12.85
CA ASP A 268 -20.90 12.44 -11.83
C ASP A 268 -22.22 13.16 -12.17
N GLU A 269 -22.42 13.54 -13.42
CA GLU A 269 -23.68 14.09 -13.92
C GLU A 269 -24.82 13.05 -13.90
N MET A 270 -24.54 11.79 -14.24
CA MET A 270 -25.53 10.71 -14.15
C MET A 270 -26.02 10.54 -12.71
N LEU A 271 -25.10 10.49 -11.75
CA LEU A 271 -25.40 10.36 -10.33
C LEU A 271 -26.20 11.55 -9.80
N ARG A 272 -25.81 12.78 -10.13
CA ARG A 272 -26.47 14.00 -9.62
C ARG A 272 -27.80 14.31 -10.30
N CYS A 273 -27.89 14.19 -11.62
CA CYS A 273 -29.01 14.73 -12.38
C CYS A 273 -30.14 13.72 -12.58
N TYR A 274 -29.82 12.43 -12.63
CA TYR A 274 -30.79 11.38 -12.94
C TYR A 274 -31.23 10.61 -11.70
N GLY A 275 -30.66 10.90 -10.53
CA GLY A 275 -31.06 10.31 -9.26
C GLY A 275 -31.00 8.79 -9.30
N LEU A 276 -29.95 8.23 -9.93
CA LEU A 276 -29.74 6.79 -10.05
C LEU A 276 -29.93 6.15 -8.67
N SER A 277 -31.07 5.48 -8.50
CA SER A 277 -31.49 4.92 -7.21
C SER A 277 -30.54 3.79 -6.78
N ASN A 278 -29.98 3.89 -5.56
CA ASN A 278 -29.13 2.86 -4.95
C ASN A 278 -29.90 1.58 -4.51
N LYS A 279 -31.17 1.43 -4.91
CA LYS A 279 -31.97 0.25 -4.56
C LYS A 279 -31.41 -1.00 -5.24
N ASP A 280 -31.53 -2.12 -4.55
CA ASP A 280 -30.94 -3.42 -4.87
C ASP A 280 -31.10 -3.81 -6.36
N PRO A 281 -30.00 -3.99 -7.12
CA PRO A 281 -30.03 -4.32 -8.55
C PRO A 281 -30.67 -5.69 -8.87
N LEU A 282 -31.02 -6.48 -7.85
CA LEU A 282 -31.60 -7.82 -8.01
C LEU A 282 -33.10 -7.83 -8.32
N ARG A 283 -33.81 -6.71 -8.16
CA ARG A 283 -35.22 -6.61 -8.57
C ARG A 283 -35.36 -5.76 -9.81
N GLU A 284 -35.77 -6.38 -10.92
CA GLU A 284 -36.23 -5.64 -12.10
C GLU A 284 -37.35 -4.69 -11.69
N SER A 285 -37.07 -3.41 -11.83
CA SER A 285 -37.99 -2.32 -11.53
C SER A 285 -37.96 -1.35 -12.73
N PRO A 286 -39.08 -0.66 -13.02
CA PRO A 286 -39.10 0.36 -14.07
C PRO A 286 -37.99 1.41 -13.92
N GLU A 287 -37.63 1.75 -12.67
CA GLU A 287 -36.53 2.65 -12.34
C GLU A 287 -35.17 2.09 -12.75
N LEU A 288 -34.95 0.78 -12.59
CA LEU A 288 -33.71 0.13 -13.04
C LEU A 288 -33.57 0.18 -14.57
N GLU A 289 -34.64 -0.06 -15.30
CA GLU A 289 -34.61 0.01 -16.77
C GLU A 289 -34.39 1.45 -17.26
N GLN A 290 -35.03 2.42 -16.61
CA GLN A 290 -34.76 3.84 -16.88
C GLN A 290 -33.30 4.20 -16.62
N ASN A 291 -32.72 3.75 -15.51
CA ASN A 291 -31.31 3.95 -15.19
C ASN A 291 -30.39 3.34 -16.25
N ARG A 292 -30.71 2.12 -16.73
CA ARG A 292 -29.98 1.48 -17.83
C ARG A 292 -30.04 2.29 -19.11
N GLN A 293 -31.21 2.83 -19.46
CA GLN A 293 -31.36 3.68 -20.64
C GLN A 293 -30.56 4.98 -20.54
N VAL A 294 -30.53 5.61 -19.37
CA VAL A 294 -29.69 6.79 -19.10
C VAL A 294 -28.21 6.44 -19.25
N CYS A 295 -27.74 5.37 -18.60
CA CYS A 295 -26.37 4.88 -18.72
C CYS A 295 -26.00 4.61 -20.17
N LYS A 296 -26.85 3.85 -20.88
CA LYS A 296 -26.66 3.52 -22.30
C LYS A 296 -26.55 4.78 -23.14
N HIS A 297 -27.47 5.74 -22.97
CA HIS A 297 -27.43 7.01 -23.67
C HIS A 297 -26.12 7.75 -23.41
N CYS A 298 -25.76 7.96 -22.15
CA CYS A 298 -24.58 8.75 -21.80
C CYS A 298 -23.28 8.08 -22.26
N PHE A 299 -23.10 6.79 -22.00
CA PHE A 299 -21.90 6.05 -22.35
C PHE A 299 -21.72 5.88 -23.86
N THR A 300 -22.81 5.71 -24.62
CA THR A 300 -22.70 5.64 -26.08
C THR A 300 -22.17 6.97 -26.67
N HIS A 301 -22.58 8.12 -26.13
CA HIS A 301 -22.06 9.42 -26.62
C HIS A 301 -20.60 9.66 -26.24
N VAL A 302 -20.15 9.16 -25.09
CA VAL A 302 -18.73 9.22 -24.68
C VAL A 302 -17.84 8.44 -25.68
N ILE A 303 -18.20 7.19 -25.99
CA ILE A 303 -17.41 6.39 -26.95
C ILE A 303 -17.55 6.92 -28.38
N LEU A 304 -18.73 7.44 -28.77
CA LEU A 304 -18.90 8.08 -30.08
C LEU A 304 -17.96 9.28 -30.24
N ALA A 305 -17.86 10.16 -29.22
CA ALA A 305 -16.96 11.32 -29.27
C ALA A 305 -15.51 10.90 -29.55
N ARG A 306 -15.04 9.86 -28.87
CA ARG A 306 -13.70 9.28 -29.04
C ARG A 306 -13.50 8.74 -30.45
N LEU A 307 -14.46 7.96 -30.96
CA LEU A 307 -14.41 7.39 -32.30
C LEU A 307 -14.42 8.46 -33.40
N LEU A 308 -15.21 9.52 -33.25
CA LEU A 308 -15.26 10.61 -34.23
C LEU A 308 -13.95 11.40 -34.27
N LEU A 309 -13.43 11.80 -33.11
CA LEU A 309 -12.13 12.49 -33.02
C LEU A 309 -10.99 11.61 -33.50
N PHE A 310 -11.09 10.29 -33.28
CA PHE A 310 -10.12 9.35 -33.78
C PHE A 310 -10.19 9.15 -35.30
N SER A 311 -11.40 9.07 -35.89
CA SER A 311 -11.56 9.05 -37.35
C SER A 311 -10.97 10.31 -37.96
N LEU A 312 -11.20 11.49 -37.36
CA LEU A 312 -10.56 12.74 -37.76
C LEU A 312 -9.03 12.65 -37.67
N PHE A 313 -8.48 12.14 -36.56
CA PHE A 313 -7.05 11.91 -36.39
C PHE A 313 -6.49 11.02 -37.52
N LEU A 314 -7.09 9.86 -37.78
CA LEU A 314 -6.66 8.93 -38.84
C LEU A 314 -6.76 9.55 -40.24
N GLN A 315 -7.82 10.33 -40.51
CA GLN A 315 -7.97 11.05 -41.77
C GLN A 315 -6.84 12.05 -42.00
N THR A 316 -6.36 12.69 -40.93
CA THR A 316 -5.26 13.66 -41.01
C THR A 316 -3.87 13.03 -41.06
N THR A 317 -3.70 11.81 -40.54
CA THR A 317 -2.39 11.12 -40.52
C THR A 317 -2.12 10.31 -41.78
N LEU A 318 -3.16 9.97 -42.57
CA LEU A 318 -3.02 9.22 -43.81
C LEU A 318 -2.14 9.96 -44.82
N GLY A 319 -1.04 9.34 -45.21
CA GLY A 319 -0.05 9.90 -46.12
C GLY A 319 1.06 10.73 -45.46
N SER A 320 1.06 10.87 -44.13
CA SER A 320 2.13 11.57 -43.39
C SER A 320 3.50 10.87 -43.48
N GLY A 321 3.51 9.56 -43.73
CA GLY A 321 4.73 8.75 -43.69
C GLY A 321 5.29 8.52 -42.28
N GLU A 322 4.59 8.98 -41.23
CA GLU A 322 5.00 8.74 -39.84
C GLU A 322 4.94 7.25 -39.49
N LYS A 323 5.86 6.82 -38.63
CA LYS A 323 5.83 5.47 -38.05
C LYS A 323 4.56 5.28 -37.22
N GLU A 324 3.95 4.10 -37.29
CA GLU A 324 2.73 3.77 -36.54
C GLU A 324 2.92 3.95 -35.02
N SER A 325 4.09 3.62 -34.45
CA SER A 325 4.40 3.86 -33.03
C SER A 325 4.33 5.34 -32.63
N THR A 326 4.71 6.24 -33.54
CA THR A 326 4.59 7.69 -33.32
C THR A 326 3.14 8.12 -33.33
N LEU A 327 2.33 7.56 -34.25
CA LEU A 327 0.90 7.84 -34.32
C LEU A 327 0.14 7.31 -33.10
N HIS A 328 0.46 6.11 -32.62
CA HIS A 328 -0.07 5.57 -31.36
C HIS A 328 0.22 6.50 -30.18
N LYS A 329 1.47 6.95 -30.07
CA LYS A 329 1.89 7.88 -29.02
C LYS A 329 1.18 9.22 -29.10
N ARG A 330 1.08 9.82 -30.29
CA ARG A 330 0.30 11.06 -30.51
C ARG A 330 -1.17 10.86 -30.13
N TRP A 331 -1.77 9.74 -30.52
CA TRP A 331 -3.14 9.44 -30.16
C TRP A 331 -3.33 9.31 -28.65
N LEU A 332 -2.42 8.61 -27.96
CA LEU A 332 -2.43 8.53 -26.51
C LEU A 332 -2.34 9.92 -25.88
N TYR A 333 -1.38 10.75 -26.30
CA TYR A 333 -1.16 12.12 -25.80
C TYR A 333 -2.41 12.99 -25.89
N ALA A 334 -3.13 12.93 -27.02
CA ALA A 334 -4.39 13.63 -27.17
C ALA A 334 -5.38 13.24 -26.05
N GLN A 335 -5.45 11.96 -25.71
CA GLN A 335 -6.39 11.43 -24.70
C GLN A 335 -5.97 11.71 -23.25
N VAL A 336 -4.67 11.74 -22.96
CA VAL A 336 -4.13 11.93 -21.61
C VAL A 336 -3.96 13.41 -21.23
N ALA A 337 -3.78 14.29 -22.22
CA ALA A 337 -3.48 15.69 -21.99
C ALA A 337 -4.28 16.63 -22.92
N PRO A 338 -5.61 16.44 -23.10
CA PRO A 338 -6.35 17.22 -24.09
C PRO A 338 -6.30 18.72 -23.78
N GLN A 339 -6.40 19.10 -22.49
CA GLN A 339 -6.33 20.49 -22.06
C GLN A 339 -4.98 21.15 -22.40
N ALA A 340 -3.86 20.45 -22.22
CA ALA A 340 -2.52 20.97 -22.49
C ALA A 340 -2.25 21.10 -24.00
N LEU A 341 -2.81 20.20 -24.82
CA LEU A 341 -2.59 20.18 -26.26
C LEU A 341 -3.53 21.08 -27.05
N PHE A 342 -4.79 21.16 -26.63
CA PHE A 342 -5.85 21.85 -27.39
C PHE A 342 -6.39 23.10 -26.69
N GLY A 343 -5.98 23.36 -25.45
CA GLY A 343 -6.52 24.46 -24.64
C GLY A 343 -7.94 24.19 -24.09
N GLU A 344 -8.53 23.04 -24.42
CA GLU A 344 -9.79 22.54 -23.89
C GLU A 344 -9.83 21.01 -23.89
N ASP A 345 -10.72 20.43 -23.10
CA ASP A 345 -11.02 19.00 -23.17
C ASP A 345 -11.96 18.68 -24.35
N ILE A 346 -11.37 18.47 -25.53
CA ILE A 346 -12.11 18.22 -26.78
C ILE A 346 -13.03 16.99 -26.70
N PHE A 347 -12.69 15.98 -25.90
CA PHE A 347 -13.50 14.77 -25.77
C PHE A 347 -14.74 15.02 -24.92
N PHE A 348 -14.58 15.66 -23.76
CA PHE A 348 -15.70 16.03 -22.90
C PHE A 348 -16.63 17.04 -23.60
N SER A 349 -16.05 18.04 -24.25
CA SER A 349 -16.77 19.08 -25.00
C SER A 349 -17.60 18.49 -26.15
N LEU A 350 -17.03 17.54 -26.91
CA LEU A 350 -17.78 16.84 -27.96
C LEU A 350 -18.84 15.89 -27.40
N ALA A 351 -18.49 15.05 -26.41
CA ALA A 351 -19.43 14.10 -25.81
C ALA A 351 -20.68 14.81 -25.27
N THR A 352 -20.51 15.98 -24.64
CA THR A 352 -21.62 16.80 -24.13
C THR A 352 -22.53 17.28 -25.25
N ARG A 353 -21.97 17.75 -26.38
CA ARG A 353 -22.76 18.23 -27.52
C ARG A 353 -23.50 17.10 -28.23
N LEU A 354 -22.87 15.93 -28.33
CA LEU A 354 -23.44 14.73 -28.93
C LEU A 354 -24.67 14.20 -28.19
N ARG A 355 -24.86 14.51 -26.90
CA ARG A 355 -26.05 14.06 -26.13
C ARG A 355 -27.40 14.50 -26.71
N THR A 356 -27.39 15.46 -27.62
CA THR A 356 -28.58 15.93 -28.35
C THR A 356 -28.96 15.04 -29.55
N ILE A 357 -28.15 14.03 -29.86
CA ILE A 357 -28.36 13.08 -30.95
C ILE A 357 -29.10 11.83 -30.44
N SER A 358 -29.89 11.20 -31.31
CA SER A 358 -30.64 9.99 -30.95
C SER A 358 -29.73 8.76 -30.83
N LEU A 359 -30.08 7.85 -29.90
CA LEU A 359 -29.28 6.65 -29.62
C LEU A 359 -29.25 5.65 -30.79
N THR A 360 -30.39 5.46 -31.47
CA THR A 360 -30.51 4.54 -32.61
C THR A 360 -29.49 4.88 -33.68
N TYR A 361 -29.45 6.16 -34.05
CA TYR A 361 -28.55 6.68 -35.08
C TYR A 361 -27.08 6.67 -34.62
N THR A 362 -26.84 6.96 -33.35
CA THR A 362 -25.49 6.92 -32.77
C THR A 362 -24.83 5.55 -32.90
N ASN A 363 -25.58 4.46 -32.71
CA ASN A 363 -25.05 3.10 -32.88
C ASN A 363 -24.63 2.81 -34.32
N ASP A 364 -25.40 3.30 -35.30
CA ASP A 364 -25.08 3.12 -36.72
C ASP A 364 -23.80 3.88 -37.10
N ILE A 365 -23.61 5.09 -36.56
CA ILE A 365 -22.34 5.82 -36.73
C ILE A 365 -21.19 5.03 -36.11
N ILE A 366 -21.33 4.55 -34.87
CA ILE A 366 -20.28 3.78 -34.18
C ILE A 366 -19.85 2.58 -35.03
N ARG A 367 -20.79 1.79 -35.54
CA ARG A 367 -20.47 0.65 -36.41
C ARG A 367 -19.73 1.08 -37.67
N SER A 368 -20.19 2.14 -38.34
CA SER A 368 -19.53 2.67 -39.53
C SER A 368 -18.09 3.13 -39.23
N LEU A 369 -17.86 3.79 -38.09
CA LEU A 369 -16.53 4.25 -37.67
C LEU A 369 -15.62 3.09 -37.30
N LEU A 370 -16.15 2.04 -36.68
CA LEU A 370 -15.37 0.84 -36.34
C LEU A 370 -14.94 0.06 -37.59
N GLU A 371 -15.82 -0.07 -38.59
CA GLU A 371 -15.47 -0.68 -39.88
C GLU A 371 -14.45 0.17 -40.65
N GLU A 372 -14.63 1.50 -40.65
CA GLU A 372 -13.65 2.43 -41.19
C GLU A 372 -12.29 2.26 -40.50
N PHE A 373 -12.28 2.21 -39.16
CA PHE A 373 -11.07 2.00 -38.38
C PHE A 373 -10.34 0.70 -38.77
N LYS A 374 -11.06 -0.43 -38.82
CA LYS A 374 -10.49 -1.73 -39.20
C LYS A 374 -9.88 -1.66 -40.60
N SER A 375 -10.59 -1.01 -41.53
CA SER A 375 -10.12 -0.87 -42.91
C SER A 375 -8.85 -0.01 -43.03
N ARG A 376 -8.73 1.04 -42.21
CA ARG A 376 -7.62 2.01 -42.28
C ARG A 376 -6.37 1.54 -41.53
N THR A 377 -6.54 0.89 -40.39
CA THR A 377 -5.41 0.50 -39.53
C THR A 377 -4.99 -0.95 -39.72
N GLY A 378 -5.83 -1.81 -40.31
CA GLY A 378 -5.62 -3.24 -40.35
C GLY A 378 -5.69 -3.94 -38.97
N ALA A 379 -5.92 -3.17 -37.91
CA ALA A 379 -6.03 -3.70 -36.56
C ALA A 379 -7.31 -4.52 -36.43
N ARG A 380 -7.16 -5.78 -36.02
CA ARG A 380 -8.30 -6.67 -35.79
C ARG A 380 -9.12 -6.27 -34.57
N ARG A 381 -8.52 -5.52 -33.63
CA ARG A 381 -9.05 -5.21 -32.31
C ARG A 381 -8.61 -3.82 -31.88
N VAL A 382 -9.44 -3.17 -31.08
CA VAL A 382 -9.12 -1.92 -30.39
C VAL A 382 -9.15 -2.16 -28.89
N TYR A 383 -8.15 -1.69 -28.18
CA TYR A 383 -8.16 -1.77 -26.72
C TYR A 383 -8.98 -0.62 -26.14
N VAL A 384 -9.76 -0.93 -25.12
CA VAL A 384 -10.48 0.04 -24.31
C VAL A 384 -9.94 -0.08 -22.90
N ILE A 385 -9.16 0.91 -22.50
CA ILE A 385 -8.50 0.97 -21.22
C ILE A 385 -9.37 1.80 -20.29
N MET A 386 -9.77 1.23 -19.16
CA MET A 386 -10.45 1.92 -18.07
C MET A 386 -9.51 1.91 -16.87
N ASP A 387 -8.93 3.06 -16.56
CA ASP A 387 -8.00 3.22 -15.45
C ASP A 387 -8.72 3.75 -14.20
N GLU A 388 -8.17 3.43 -13.03
CA GLU A 388 -8.69 3.83 -11.72
C GLU A 388 -10.18 3.50 -11.50
N ILE A 389 -10.60 2.30 -11.88
CA ILE A 389 -12.02 1.90 -11.81
C ILE A 389 -12.57 1.75 -10.38
N GLN A 390 -11.72 1.78 -9.35
CA GLN A 390 -12.12 1.49 -7.98
C GLN A 390 -12.68 2.71 -7.24
N TYR A 391 -12.53 3.92 -7.76
CA TYR A 391 -12.63 5.13 -6.93
C TYR A 391 -13.70 6.13 -7.40
N SER A 392 -14.68 6.38 -6.52
CA SER A 392 -15.39 7.66 -6.45
C SER A 392 -15.72 7.91 -4.97
N PRO A 393 -15.00 8.83 -4.27
CA PRO A 393 -15.15 9.04 -2.83
C PRO A 393 -16.53 9.62 -2.46
N SER A 394 -17.21 10.23 -3.44
CA SER A 394 -18.57 10.75 -3.31
C SER A 394 -19.66 9.72 -3.59
N THR A 395 -19.31 8.53 -4.08
CA THR A 395 -20.29 7.54 -4.55
C THR A 395 -20.16 6.28 -3.72
N PRO A 396 -21.20 5.86 -2.98
CA PRO A 396 -21.12 4.63 -2.20
C PRO A 396 -20.73 3.46 -3.12
N PRO A 397 -19.81 2.57 -2.72
CA PRO A 397 -19.29 1.48 -3.56
C PRO A 397 -20.40 0.61 -4.19
N ALA A 398 -21.54 0.52 -3.50
CA ALA A 398 -22.74 -0.19 -3.99
C ALA A 398 -23.34 0.41 -5.27
N ALA A 399 -23.25 1.74 -5.47
CA ALA A 399 -23.84 2.44 -6.61
C ALA A 399 -22.92 2.46 -7.84
N TYR A 400 -21.60 2.45 -7.62
CA TYR A 400 -20.61 2.50 -8.69
C TYR A 400 -20.51 1.17 -9.47
N ARG A 401 -20.70 0.02 -8.79
CA ARG A 401 -20.68 -1.32 -9.42
C ARG A 401 -21.72 -1.48 -10.54
N PRO A 402 -23.01 -1.12 -10.36
CA PRO A 402 -23.98 -1.11 -11.44
C PRO A 402 -23.55 -0.25 -12.64
N ILE A 403 -22.96 0.91 -12.39
CA ILE A 403 -22.57 1.86 -13.45
C ILE A 403 -21.47 1.27 -14.33
N LEU A 404 -20.42 0.69 -13.74
CA LEU A 404 -19.37 0.00 -14.50
C LEU A 404 -19.90 -1.17 -15.33
N ARG A 405 -20.84 -1.95 -14.77
CA ARG A 405 -21.48 -3.04 -15.50
C ARG A 405 -22.22 -2.51 -16.72
N GLU A 406 -23.06 -1.49 -16.55
CA GLU A 406 -23.82 -0.90 -17.66
C GLU A 406 -22.90 -0.23 -18.68
N LEU A 407 -21.77 0.33 -18.25
CA LEU A 407 -20.74 0.88 -19.13
C LEU A 407 -20.13 -0.22 -20.00
N HIS A 408 -19.60 -1.29 -19.38
CA HIS A 408 -19.01 -2.43 -20.09
C HIS A 408 -20.03 -3.11 -21.01
N ALA A 409 -21.27 -3.31 -20.54
CA ALA A 409 -22.35 -3.88 -21.34
C ALA A 409 -22.72 -2.98 -22.53
N THR A 410 -22.82 -1.66 -22.32
CA THR A 410 -23.13 -0.70 -23.38
C THR A 410 -22.04 -0.72 -24.46
N TRP A 411 -20.77 -0.61 -24.08
CA TRP A 411 -19.67 -0.54 -25.04
C TRP A 411 -19.43 -1.86 -25.77
N ASN A 412 -19.60 -3.01 -25.10
CA ASN A 412 -19.62 -4.30 -25.79
C ASN A 412 -20.79 -4.43 -26.76
N GLY A 413 -21.97 -3.95 -26.36
CA GLY A 413 -23.19 -4.03 -27.16
C GLY A 413 -23.16 -3.18 -28.44
N VAL A 414 -22.46 -2.03 -28.44
CA VAL A 414 -22.34 -1.19 -29.65
C VAL A 414 -21.24 -1.63 -30.60
N ALA A 415 -20.30 -2.46 -30.12
CA ALA A 415 -19.09 -2.78 -30.86
C ALA A 415 -19.18 -4.01 -31.78
N ASP A 416 -20.31 -4.74 -31.79
CA ASP A 416 -20.60 -5.98 -32.53
C ASP A 416 -19.40 -6.98 -32.67
N LEU A 417 -19.55 -8.20 -32.13
CA LEU A 417 -18.59 -9.32 -32.33
C LEU A 417 -17.17 -9.11 -31.75
N GLY A 418 -17.03 -8.30 -30.69
CA GLY A 418 -15.78 -8.23 -29.92
C GLY A 418 -14.67 -7.40 -30.60
N ALA A 419 -15.04 -6.31 -31.28
CA ALA A 419 -14.09 -5.32 -31.78
C ALA A 419 -13.29 -4.65 -30.65
N PHE A 420 -13.89 -4.49 -29.47
CA PHE A 420 -13.21 -3.99 -28.28
C PHE A 420 -12.57 -5.11 -27.44
N ARG A 421 -11.43 -4.77 -26.83
CA ARG A 421 -10.76 -5.54 -25.79
C ARG A 421 -10.57 -4.67 -24.57
N PHE A 422 -11.16 -5.07 -23.45
CA PHE A 422 -11.18 -4.24 -22.25
C PHE A 422 -9.97 -4.55 -21.37
N ILE A 423 -9.33 -3.51 -20.87
CA ILE A 423 -8.36 -3.59 -19.77
C ILE A 423 -8.90 -2.70 -18.67
N LEU A 424 -9.32 -3.31 -17.56
CA LEU A 424 -9.87 -2.62 -16.41
C LEU A 424 -8.81 -2.58 -15.32
N SER A 425 -8.26 -1.40 -15.05
CA SER A 425 -7.18 -1.18 -14.09
C SER A 425 -7.69 -0.59 -12.79
N GLY A 426 -7.16 -1.08 -11.67
CA GLY A 426 -7.46 -0.51 -10.37
C GLY A 426 -6.58 -1.02 -9.23
N THR A 427 -6.68 -0.35 -8.08
CA THR A 427 -5.93 -0.71 -6.87
C THR A 427 -6.45 -1.99 -6.24
N TYR A 428 -7.76 -2.09 -6.09
CA TYR A 428 -8.44 -3.31 -5.69
C TYR A 428 -9.81 -3.36 -6.38
N ILE A 429 -10.13 -4.49 -7.00
CA ILE A 429 -11.43 -4.74 -7.63
C ILE A 429 -12.04 -5.94 -6.93
N HIS A 430 -12.98 -5.67 -6.02
CA HIS A 430 -13.67 -6.70 -5.25
C HIS A 430 -14.28 -7.78 -6.17
N GLU A 431 -14.10 -9.07 -5.85
CA GLU A 431 -14.48 -10.18 -6.73
C GLU A 431 -15.96 -10.14 -7.17
N PRO A 432 -16.92 -9.83 -6.29
CA PRO A 432 -18.29 -9.52 -6.69
C PRO A 432 -18.42 -8.47 -7.80
N THR A 433 -17.65 -7.37 -7.78
CA THR A 433 -17.68 -6.36 -8.85
C THR A 433 -17.38 -6.99 -10.22
N ILE A 434 -16.40 -7.90 -10.26
CA ILE A 434 -16.01 -8.64 -11.47
C ILE A 434 -17.10 -9.62 -11.90
N ARG A 435 -17.64 -10.40 -10.95
CA ARG A 435 -18.71 -11.37 -11.25
C ARG A 435 -19.98 -10.69 -11.75
N TYR A 436 -20.30 -9.50 -11.23
CA TYR A 436 -21.48 -8.75 -11.66
C TYR A 436 -21.26 -8.00 -12.98
N ALA A 437 -20.04 -7.55 -13.29
CA ALA A 437 -19.72 -6.91 -14.56
C ALA A 437 -19.90 -7.85 -15.76
N GLY A 438 -19.64 -9.16 -15.59
CA GLY A 438 -19.74 -10.17 -16.66
C GLY A 438 -21.15 -10.57 -17.12
N GLY A 439 -22.22 -10.05 -16.49
CA GLY A 439 -23.61 -10.25 -16.94
C GLY A 439 -24.18 -11.67 -16.85
N SER A 440 -23.36 -12.69 -16.61
CA SER A 440 -23.76 -14.08 -16.40
C SER A 440 -22.77 -14.72 -15.43
N GLY A 441 -23.24 -15.47 -14.43
CA GLY A 441 -22.44 -15.96 -13.30
C GLY A 441 -21.31 -16.95 -13.63
N LYS A 442 -20.76 -16.95 -14.85
CA LYS A 442 -19.58 -17.71 -15.26
C LYS A 442 -18.36 -16.78 -15.29
N ARG A 443 -17.24 -17.24 -14.73
CA ARG A 443 -15.92 -16.56 -14.82
C ARG A 443 -15.35 -16.51 -16.25
N ASP A 444 -16.10 -16.99 -17.24
CA ASP A 444 -15.65 -17.19 -18.61
C ASP A 444 -15.51 -15.84 -19.33
N GLY A 445 -14.42 -15.12 -19.09
CA GLY A 445 -14.07 -13.92 -19.84
C GLY A 445 -13.21 -12.88 -19.13
N PHE A 446 -12.97 -12.99 -17.83
CA PHE A 446 -12.06 -12.10 -17.11
C PHE A 446 -10.75 -12.81 -16.77
N GLU A 447 -9.63 -12.23 -17.16
CA GLU A 447 -8.30 -12.72 -16.81
C GLU A 447 -7.61 -11.68 -15.91
N GLY A 448 -7.16 -12.10 -14.73
CA GLY A 448 -6.40 -11.25 -13.82
C GLY A 448 -4.96 -11.07 -14.29
N TYR A 449 -4.48 -9.84 -14.20
CA TYR A 449 -3.08 -9.48 -14.41
C TYR A 449 -2.66 -8.53 -13.28
N ASN A 450 -1.53 -8.79 -12.64
CA ASN A 450 -1.05 -8.00 -11.51
C ASN A 450 0.43 -7.59 -11.65
N GLU A 451 1.10 -8.04 -12.70
CA GLU A 451 2.54 -7.85 -12.86
C GLU A 451 2.85 -6.45 -13.39
N THR A 452 3.09 -5.51 -12.47
CA THR A 452 3.51 -4.15 -12.80
C THR A 452 5.02 -3.97 -12.75
N GLY A 453 5.74 -4.93 -12.14
CA GLY A 453 7.09 -4.83 -11.57
C GLY A 453 7.26 -3.70 -10.57
N GLY A 454 8.53 -3.34 -10.34
CA GLY A 454 8.93 -2.27 -9.45
C GLY A 454 10.45 -2.08 -9.46
N PHE A 455 10.92 -1.19 -8.60
CA PHE A 455 12.31 -1.07 -8.20
C PHE A 455 12.65 -2.13 -7.16
N ASP A 456 12.65 -3.39 -7.61
CA ASP A 456 12.95 -4.57 -6.79
C ASP A 456 14.44 -4.96 -6.89
N VAL A 457 15.17 -4.28 -7.78
CA VAL A 457 16.60 -4.45 -8.01
C VAL A 457 17.27 -3.09 -7.94
N ARG A 458 18.32 -2.99 -7.12
CA ARG A 458 19.08 -1.76 -6.88
C ARG A 458 19.54 -1.11 -8.17
N GLU A 459 20.16 -1.88 -9.04
CA GLU A 459 20.74 -1.40 -10.30
C GLU A 459 19.66 -0.82 -11.23
N ALA A 460 18.42 -1.33 -11.15
CA ALA A 460 17.32 -0.80 -11.94
C ALA A 460 16.85 0.57 -11.42
N GLN A 461 16.74 0.74 -10.10
CA GLN A 461 16.39 2.03 -9.49
C GLN A 461 17.48 3.07 -9.71
N GLU A 462 18.75 2.70 -9.50
CA GLU A 462 19.88 3.61 -9.71
C GLU A 462 19.95 4.06 -11.17
N ARG A 463 19.81 3.14 -12.13
CA ARG A 463 19.78 3.48 -13.56
C ARG A 463 18.63 4.44 -13.89
N TYR A 464 17.46 4.23 -13.32
CA TYR A 464 16.33 5.14 -13.47
C TYR A 464 16.66 6.54 -12.95
N VAL A 465 17.06 6.67 -11.68
CA VAL A 465 17.37 7.96 -11.04
C VAL A 465 18.49 8.69 -11.79
N MET A 466 19.55 7.97 -12.16
CA MET A 466 20.67 8.53 -12.92
C MET A 466 20.26 9.07 -14.30
N SER A 467 19.31 8.40 -14.97
CA SER A 467 18.83 8.85 -16.28
C SER A 467 18.18 10.24 -16.25
N TYR A 468 17.71 10.68 -15.08
CA TYR A 468 17.09 11.99 -14.88
C TYR A 468 18.00 12.99 -14.18
N LEU A 469 18.64 12.60 -13.08
CA LEU A 469 19.43 13.54 -12.27
C LEU A 469 20.84 13.77 -12.82
N TRP A 470 21.40 12.77 -13.49
CA TRP A 470 22.78 12.80 -14.01
C TRP A 470 22.89 12.15 -15.40
N PRO A 471 22.13 12.63 -16.40
CA PRO A 471 22.12 12.03 -17.73
C PRO A 471 23.53 11.95 -18.33
N GLY A 472 23.84 10.81 -18.95
CA GLY A 472 25.13 10.58 -19.62
C GLY A 472 26.32 10.31 -18.69
N ARG A 473 26.14 10.32 -17.36
CA ARG A 473 27.21 9.99 -16.40
C ARG A 473 27.17 8.52 -15.99
N SER A 474 28.33 7.92 -15.79
CA SER A 474 28.46 6.62 -15.12
C SER A 474 28.47 6.80 -13.59
N ARG A 475 28.22 5.70 -12.87
CA ARG A 475 28.19 5.72 -11.40
C ARG A 475 29.53 6.18 -10.83
N GLU A 476 30.64 5.81 -11.46
CA GLU A 476 32.01 6.12 -11.02
C GLU A 476 32.29 7.63 -11.09
N GLN A 477 31.68 8.33 -12.06
CA GLN A 477 31.81 9.77 -12.28
C GLN A 477 30.99 10.62 -11.31
N LEU A 478 30.11 10.00 -10.52
CA LEU A 478 29.31 10.71 -9.52
C LEU A 478 30.18 11.11 -8.32
N THR A 479 29.83 12.24 -7.71
CA THR A 479 30.39 12.67 -6.42
C THR A 479 30.05 11.64 -5.32
N THR A 480 30.80 11.64 -4.23
CA THR A 480 30.50 10.78 -3.07
C THR A 480 29.07 11.01 -2.58
N GLU A 481 28.63 12.27 -2.52
CA GLU A 481 27.28 12.62 -2.07
C GLU A 481 26.17 12.09 -3.00
N ALA A 482 26.37 12.14 -4.31
CA ALA A 482 25.43 11.55 -5.28
C ALA A 482 25.38 10.02 -5.18
N LYS A 483 26.54 9.36 -4.98
CA LYS A 483 26.60 7.91 -4.72
C LYS A 483 25.88 7.54 -3.43
N ASN A 484 26.06 8.35 -2.38
CA ASN A 484 25.37 8.18 -1.10
C ASN A 484 23.86 8.35 -1.28
N LEU A 485 23.40 9.35 -2.05
CA LEU A 485 21.97 9.48 -2.36
C LEU A 485 21.42 8.21 -3.02
N LEU A 486 22.11 7.65 -4.01
CA LEU A 486 21.67 6.40 -4.66
C LEU A 486 21.54 5.24 -3.67
N VAL A 487 22.48 5.10 -2.73
CA VAL A 487 22.39 4.12 -1.63
C VAL A 487 21.15 4.37 -0.78
N ARG A 488 20.89 5.62 -0.42
CA ARG A 488 19.76 6.02 0.43
C ARG A 488 18.41 5.84 -0.27
N LEU A 489 18.31 6.16 -1.57
CA LEU A 489 17.09 5.93 -2.35
C LEU A 489 16.75 4.45 -2.46
N TRP A 490 17.76 3.60 -2.59
CA TRP A 490 17.58 2.15 -2.57
C TRP A 490 17.14 1.63 -1.20
N ARG A 491 17.68 2.23 -0.13
CA ARG A 491 17.30 1.88 1.25
C ARG A 491 15.87 2.29 1.57
N TRP A 492 15.44 3.49 1.18
CA TRP A 492 14.18 4.08 1.67
C TRP A 492 13.02 4.04 0.67
N LEU A 493 13.31 4.07 -0.63
CA LEU A 493 12.28 4.14 -1.69
C LEU A 493 12.25 2.94 -2.67
N PRO A 494 12.68 1.70 -2.33
CA PRO A 494 12.54 0.57 -3.24
C PRO A 494 11.06 0.18 -3.41
N GLY A 495 10.77 -0.67 -4.39
CA GLY A 495 9.41 -1.14 -4.68
C GLY A 495 8.68 -0.29 -5.71
N ARG A 496 7.70 0.53 -5.32
CA ARG A 496 6.82 1.22 -6.30
C ARG A 496 7.54 2.29 -7.11
N PHE A 497 7.30 2.27 -8.43
CA PHE A 497 7.84 3.29 -9.35
C PHE A 497 7.46 4.72 -8.94
N ARG A 498 6.19 4.94 -8.56
CA ARG A 498 5.69 6.29 -8.22
C ARG A 498 6.47 6.93 -7.07
N THR A 499 6.88 6.14 -6.08
CA THR A 499 7.60 6.67 -4.91
C THR A 499 8.94 7.28 -5.32
N THR A 500 9.74 6.55 -6.10
CA THR A 500 11.02 7.06 -6.60
C THR A 500 10.81 8.16 -7.65
N ALA A 501 9.85 7.99 -8.58
CA ALA A 501 9.56 8.98 -9.62
C ALA A 501 9.13 10.33 -9.01
N ARG A 502 8.27 10.32 -8.00
CA ARG A 502 7.82 11.55 -7.33
C ARG A 502 8.96 12.26 -6.62
N TYR A 503 9.85 11.52 -5.97
CA TYR A 503 11.07 12.11 -5.42
C TYR A 503 11.92 12.79 -6.51
N VAL A 504 12.13 12.13 -7.66
CA VAL A 504 12.86 12.72 -8.78
C VAL A 504 12.15 13.97 -9.32
N GLU A 505 10.81 13.96 -9.44
CA GLU A 505 10.04 15.15 -9.83
C GLU A 505 10.26 16.33 -8.88
N LEU A 506 10.27 16.08 -7.56
CA LEU A 506 10.54 17.12 -6.55
C LEU A 506 11.96 17.67 -6.69
N VAL A 507 12.95 16.79 -6.90
CA VAL A 507 14.34 17.21 -7.13
C VAL A 507 14.45 18.05 -8.40
N LEU A 508 13.77 17.67 -9.47
CA LEU A 508 13.78 18.42 -10.73
C LEU A 508 13.09 19.78 -10.58
N ALA A 509 11.99 19.85 -9.82
CA ALA A 509 11.25 21.08 -9.57
C ALA A 509 11.99 22.08 -8.65
N ASP A 510 12.90 21.61 -7.80
CA ASP A 510 13.69 22.45 -6.92
C ASP A 510 14.87 23.12 -7.66
N ALA A 511 15.06 24.41 -7.42
CA ALA A 511 16.12 25.23 -8.00
C ALA A 511 17.53 24.84 -7.53
N ASN A 512 17.65 24.40 -6.27
CA ASN A 512 18.93 24.05 -5.66
C ASN A 512 18.70 22.98 -4.56
N PRO A 513 18.27 21.76 -4.95
CA PRO A 513 17.95 20.74 -3.98
C PRO A 513 19.22 20.26 -3.28
N ASP A 514 19.22 20.37 -1.95
CA ASP A 514 19.96 19.40 -1.15
C ASP A 514 19.20 18.07 -1.26
N TYR A 515 19.70 17.18 -2.13
CA TYR A 515 19.06 15.90 -2.41
C TYR A 515 18.81 15.08 -1.13
N ASN A 516 19.78 15.08 -0.22
CA ASN A 516 19.71 14.26 0.97
C ASN A 516 18.68 14.80 1.97
N LEU A 517 18.61 16.12 2.13
CA LEU A 517 17.59 16.78 2.95
C LEU A 517 16.20 16.68 2.33
N LEU A 518 16.10 16.78 0.99
CA LEU A 518 14.83 16.63 0.29
C LEU A 518 14.28 15.21 0.44
N LEU A 519 15.15 14.19 0.40
CA LEU A 519 14.75 12.80 0.66
C LEU A 519 14.19 12.64 2.08
N ASN A 520 14.84 13.25 3.07
CA ASN A 520 14.36 13.26 4.46
C ASN A 520 12.95 13.85 4.57
N LYS A 521 12.75 15.03 3.97
CA LYS A 521 11.46 15.71 3.95
C LYS A 521 10.40 14.90 3.22
N TYR A 522 10.73 14.35 2.05
CA TYR A 522 9.82 13.54 1.26
C TYR A 522 9.36 12.30 2.02
N PHE A 523 10.29 11.57 2.63
CA PHE A 523 9.96 10.40 3.44
C PHE A 523 9.07 10.80 4.63
N PHE A 524 9.43 11.85 5.38
CA PHE A 524 8.64 12.35 6.50
C PHE A 524 7.23 12.79 6.13
N ALA A 525 7.07 13.54 5.04
CA ALA A 525 5.74 13.93 4.54
C ALA A 525 4.89 12.70 4.22
N THR A 526 5.52 11.64 3.73
CA THR A 526 4.85 10.47 3.21
C THR A 526 4.48 9.47 4.30
N THR A 527 5.31 9.35 5.34
CA THR A 527 5.21 8.32 6.38
C THR A 527 4.94 8.86 7.78
N GLY A 528 5.28 10.12 8.05
CA GLY A 528 5.36 10.70 9.40
C GLY A 528 6.71 10.49 10.08
N HIS A 529 7.72 9.97 9.38
CA HIS A 529 8.98 9.48 9.93
C HIS A 529 10.21 10.06 9.23
N TRP A 530 11.25 10.39 9.99
CA TRP A 530 12.51 10.86 9.42
C TRP A 530 13.37 9.65 9.07
N PRO A 531 14.07 9.62 7.91
CA PRO A 531 15.02 8.55 7.61
C PRO A 531 16.25 8.55 8.51
N ASP A 532 16.81 7.37 8.68
CA ASP A 532 17.65 7.03 9.83
C ASP A 532 19.10 6.88 9.44
N ASP A 533 19.58 7.85 8.68
CA ASP A 533 20.94 7.79 8.21
C ASP A 533 21.84 8.52 9.22
N PRO A 534 22.78 7.81 9.90
CA PRO A 534 23.62 8.40 10.94
C PRO A 534 24.38 9.63 10.45
N GLU A 535 24.75 9.62 9.17
CA GLU A 535 25.49 10.69 8.50
C GLU A 535 24.65 11.97 8.26
N TYR A 536 23.32 11.89 8.31
CA TYR A 536 22.41 12.99 7.94
C TYR A 536 21.42 13.40 9.05
N SER A 537 21.62 12.90 10.27
CA SER A 537 20.71 13.09 11.42
C SER A 537 20.73 14.49 12.06
N HIS A 538 21.57 15.43 11.58
CA HIS A 538 21.89 16.68 12.28
C HIS A 538 21.60 17.98 11.53
N SER A 539 20.86 17.96 10.41
CA SER A 539 20.51 19.19 9.68
C SER A 539 19.11 19.72 10.06
N GLN A 540 19.04 21.04 10.21
CA GLN A 540 18.09 21.82 11.02
C GLN A 540 16.64 21.86 10.53
N GLU A 541 15.77 22.40 11.39
CA GLU A 541 14.36 22.76 11.15
C GLU A 541 14.12 23.43 9.78
N PRO A 542 12.98 23.15 9.13
CA PRO A 542 12.84 23.30 7.68
C PRO A 542 12.63 24.76 7.22
N THR A 543 13.35 25.15 6.16
CA THR A 543 12.80 26.08 5.16
C THR A 543 11.69 25.36 4.40
N ILE A 544 10.51 25.98 4.38
CA ILE A 544 9.24 25.44 3.90
C ILE A 544 9.28 25.30 2.37
N LEU A 545 9.71 24.14 1.87
CA LEU A 545 9.11 23.64 0.63
C LEU A 545 7.62 23.43 0.92
N ASP A 546 6.75 23.73 -0.04
CA ASP A 546 5.31 23.52 0.13
C ASP A 546 5.00 22.01 0.12
N MET A 547 5.25 21.39 1.27
CA MET A 547 5.06 19.98 1.57
C MET A 547 3.60 19.55 1.41
N LYS A 548 2.66 20.51 1.26
CA LYS A 548 1.25 20.23 0.99
C LYS A 548 1.04 19.47 -0.33
N SER A 549 2.01 19.56 -1.25
CA SER A 549 1.97 18.85 -2.54
C SER A 549 2.42 17.38 -2.46
N ILE A 550 2.88 16.90 -1.30
CA ILE A 550 3.30 15.51 -1.09
C ILE A 550 2.14 14.77 -0.43
N LYS A 551 1.55 13.82 -1.17
CA LYS A 551 0.47 12.97 -0.64
C LYS A 551 1.06 11.87 0.24
N PRO A 552 0.52 11.64 1.45
CA PRO A 552 0.93 10.51 2.28
C PRO A 552 0.52 9.18 1.63
N ILE A 553 1.28 8.11 1.89
CA ILE A 553 0.92 6.75 1.41
C ILE A 553 -0.45 6.36 1.97
N LEU A 554 -0.68 6.63 3.25
CA LEU A 554 -1.99 6.53 3.88
C LEU A 554 -2.66 7.89 3.92
N THR A 555 -3.63 8.08 3.02
CA THR A 555 -4.53 9.24 3.06
C THR A 555 -5.41 9.22 4.32
N GLU A 556 -5.96 10.37 4.73
CA GLU A 556 -6.91 10.39 5.86
C GLU A 556 -8.14 9.50 5.59
N ASP A 557 -8.60 9.41 4.35
CA ASP A 557 -9.67 8.50 3.95
C ASP A 557 -9.25 7.04 4.15
N SER A 558 -8.03 6.67 3.75
CA SER A 558 -7.48 5.33 3.99
C SER A 558 -7.38 5.02 5.48
N LYS A 559 -6.93 5.98 6.29
CA LYS A 559 -6.86 5.81 7.76
C LYS A 559 -8.25 5.65 8.36
N ASN A 560 -9.22 6.45 7.93
CA ASN A 560 -10.60 6.37 8.38
C ASN A 560 -11.27 5.06 7.96
N ALA A 561 -10.99 4.58 6.75
CA ALA A 561 -11.45 3.28 6.27
C ALA A 561 -10.83 2.13 7.08
N LEU A 562 -9.52 2.14 7.33
CA LEU A 562 -8.85 1.15 8.19
C LEU A 562 -9.42 1.17 9.62
N ARG A 563 -9.72 2.36 10.17
CA ARG A 563 -10.40 2.50 11.47
C ARG A 563 -11.84 1.99 11.44
N ALA A 564 -12.56 2.17 10.32
CA ALA A 564 -13.93 1.69 10.18
C ALA A 564 -13.97 0.16 9.99
N HIS A 565 -12.95 -0.39 9.33
CA HIS A 565 -12.65 -1.82 9.25
C HIS A 565 -12.10 -2.39 10.57
N ASN A 566 -12.56 -1.89 11.72
CA ASN A 566 -12.19 -2.37 13.06
C ASN A 566 -12.66 -3.81 13.35
N ASP A 567 -12.74 -4.68 12.34
CA ASP A 567 -12.51 -6.07 12.60
C ASP A 567 -11.09 -6.17 13.15
N GLY A 568 -10.94 -6.68 14.37
CA GLY A 568 -9.61 -6.86 14.96
C GLY A 568 -8.67 -7.67 14.07
N GLN A 569 -9.22 -8.39 13.08
CA GLN A 569 -8.49 -9.21 12.13
C GLN A 569 -7.60 -8.40 11.17
N THR A 570 -8.06 -7.31 10.57
CA THR A 570 -7.25 -6.51 9.62
C THR A 570 -6.06 -5.87 10.32
N LEU A 571 -6.30 -5.31 11.52
CA LEU A 571 -5.24 -4.74 12.35
C LEU A 571 -4.29 -5.81 12.88
N GLN A 572 -4.80 -6.98 13.27
CA GLN A 572 -3.97 -8.13 13.64
C GLN A 572 -3.14 -8.65 12.47
N ASN A 573 -3.70 -8.70 11.26
CA ASN A 573 -2.98 -9.11 10.05
C ASN A 573 -1.89 -8.09 9.73
N LEU A 574 -2.21 -6.79 9.78
CA LEU A 574 -1.22 -5.73 9.59
C LEU A 574 -0.12 -5.82 10.65
N PHE A 575 -0.49 -6.00 11.92
CA PHE A 575 0.48 -6.18 12.99
C PHE A 575 1.37 -7.41 12.77
N ALA A 576 0.78 -8.55 12.40
CA ALA A 576 1.51 -9.78 12.09
C ALA A 576 2.47 -9.57 10.90
N TYR A 577 2.06 -8.83 9.87
CA TYR A 577 2.94 -8.46 8.76
C TYR A 577 4.13 -7.61 9.21
N ILE A 578 3.88 -6.55 9.98
CA ILE A 578 4.94 -5.66 10.48
C ILE A 578 5.89 -6.46 11.37
N TYR A 579 5.35 -7.31 12.21
CA TYR A 579 6.12 -8.21 13.06
C TYR A 579 6.99 -9.16 12.24
N ASP A 580 6.40 -9.89 11.29
CA ASP A 580 7.11 -10.84 10.45
C ASP A 580 8.20 -10.17 9.63
N TYR A 581 7.95 -8.96 9.13
CA TYR A 581 8.91 -8.16 8.40
C TYR A 581 10.07 -7.73 9.30
N VAL A 582 9.77 -7.05 10.42
CA VAL A 582 10.77 -6.48 11.34
C VAL A 582 11.67 -7.56 11.95
N PHE A 583 11.15 -8.78 12.12
CA PHE A 583 11.89 -9.86 12.77
C PHE A 583 12.33 -11.00 11.84
N GLY A 584 11.96 -10.93 10.57
CA GLY A 584 12.34 -11.90 9.54
C GLY A 584 11.72 -13.29 9.75
N ALA A 585 10.49 -13.37 10.25
CA ALA A 585 9.85 -14.65 10.63
C ALA A 585 9.44 -15.52 9.42
N GLY A 586 9.43 -14.97 8.20
CA GLY A 586 9.26 -15.73 6.95
C GLY A 586 7.90 -16.42 6.78
N THR A 587 6.87 -16.05 7.54
CA THR A 587 5.64 -16.83 7.73
C THR A 587 4.37 -16.18 7.15
N ILE A 588 4.49 -15.46 6.05
CA ILE A 588 3.38 -14.75 5.38
C ILE A 588 2.32 -15.70 4.73
N ASN A 589 2.57 -17.00 4.67
CA ASN A 589 1.77 -17.96 3.86
C ASN A 589 0.31 -18.23 4.33
N LYS A 590 -0.26 -17.51 5.33
CA LYS A 590 -1.58 -17.84 5.90
C LYS A 590 -2.51 -16.65 6.20
N ILE A 591 -2.37 -15.53 5.52
CA ILE A 591 -3.25 -14.39 5.79
C ILE A 591 -4.55 -14.54 5.01
N MET A 592 -5.64 -14.75 5.76
CA MET A 592 -6.97 -15.03 5.20
C MET A 592 -7.69 -13.79 4.65
N SER A 593 -7.19 -12.57 4.92
CA SER A 593 -7.68 -11.35 4.26
C SER A 593 -6.61 -10.24 4.26
N TYR A 594 -6.14 -9.90 3.06
CA TYR A 594 -5.14 -8.85 2.81
C TYR A 594 -5.69 -7.72 1.91
N GLU A 595 -6.93 -7.86 1.46
CA GLU A 595 -7.59 -6.98 0.52
C GLU A 595 -7.71 -5.54 1.03
N PRO A 596 -8.11 -5.28 2.29
CA PRO A 596 -8.13 -3.90 2.81
C PRO A 596 -6.75 -3.25 2.79
N LEU A 597 -5.70 -4.01 3.10
CA LEU A 597 -4.33 -3.50 3.13
C LEU A 597 -3.81 -3.19 1.72
N LEU A 598 -4.17 -4.01 0.72
CA LEU A 598 -3.90 -3.74 -0.69
C LEU A 598 -4.68 -2.51 -1.20
N GLU A 599 -5.97 -2.43 -0.88
CA GLU A 599 -6.86 -1.31 -1.25
C GLU A 599 -6.32 0.04 -0.72
N HIS A 600 -5.81 0.03 0.52
CA HIS A 600 -5.30 1.22 1.18
C HIS A 600 -3.84 1.54 0.89
N GLY A 601 -3.20 0.81 -0.04
CA GLY A 601 -1.86 1.17 -0.48
C GLY A 601 -0.71 0.61 0.37
N LEU A 602 -0.97 -0.33 1.29
CA LEU A 602 0.04 -0.87 2.19
C LEU A 602 0.74 -2.13 1.67
N LEU A 603 0.03 -2.93 0.87
CA LEU A 603 0.58 -4.15 0.26
C LEU A 603 0.71 -3.99 -1.25
N ARG A 604 1.67 -4.69 -1.86
CA ARG A 604 1.81 -4.82 -3.31
C ARG A 604 1.49 -6.25 -3.72
N CYS A 605 0.86 -6.45 -4.88
CA CYS A 605 0.76 -7.78 -5.48
C CYS A 605 2.02 -8.08 -6.29
N GLN A 606 2.69 -9.20 -6.00
CA GLN A 606 3.71 -9.77 -6.86
C GLN A 606 3.19 -11.04 -7.55
N PHE A 607 3.65 -11.24 -8.78
CA PHE A 607 3.41 -12.48 -9.49
C PHE A 607 4.52 -13.49 -9.17
N GLN A 608 4.12 -14.67 -8.70
CA GLN A 608 5.03 -15.79 -8.58
C GLN A 608 4.80 -16.75 -9.74
N GLN A 609 5.86 -17.05 -10.52
CA GLN A 609 5.75 -17.92 -11.69
C GLN A 609 5.04 -19.23 -11.36
N GLY A 610 3.93 -19.50 -12.06
CA GLY A 610 3.12 -20.72 -11.89
C GLY A 610 1.95 -20.60 -10.90
N ILE A 611 1.87 -19.51 -10.12
CA ILE A 611 0.74 -19.21 -9.24
C ILE A 611 -0.10 -18.12 -9.90
N ARG A 612 -1.36 -18.42 -10.23
CA ARG A 612 -2.30 -17.42 -10.79
C ARG A 612 -2.82 -16.43 -9.77
N ASP A 613 -2.54 -16.67 -8.49
CA ASP A 613 -3.00 -15.85 -7.38
C ASP A 613 -1.98 -14.76 -7.03
N CYS A 614 -2.47 -13.58 -6.67
CA CYS A 614 -1.64 -12.50 -6.15
C CYS A 614 -0.98 -12.96 -4.84
N VAL A 615 0.35 -12.87 -4.77
CA VAL A 615 1.07 -12.96 -3.50
C VAL A 615 1.24 -11.53 -2.99
N PRO A 616 0.49 -11.12 -1.94
CA PRO A 616 0.69 -9.81 -1.35
C PRO A 616 2.05 -9.77 -0.64
N THR A 617 2.88 -8.80 -1.01
CA THR A 617 4.18 -8.58 -0.37
C THR A 617 4.22 -7.23 0.33
N PHE A 618 4.85 -7.24 1.50
CA PHE A 618 5.14 -6.08 2.32
C PHE A 618 6.64 -5.81 2.21
N GLU A 619 7.12 -5.38 1.04
CA GLU A 619 8.57 -5.22 0.78
C GLU A 619 8.99 -3.75 0.69
N GLU A 620 8.06 -2.84 0.91
CA GLU A 620 8.28 -1.41 0.74
C GLU A 620 8.49 -0.72 2.09
N PRO A 621 9.72 -0.23 2.37
CA PRO A 621 10.03 0.62 3.51
C PRO A 621 8.95 1.66 3.77
N ILE A 622 8.69 2.53 2.79
CA ILE A 622 7.77 3.65 2.96
C ILE A 622 6.34 3.23 3.36
N ALA A 623 5.86 2.07 2.88
CA ALA A 623 4.55 1.54 3.26
C ALA A 623 4.55 1.02 4.69
N LEU A 624 5.67 0.44 5.15
CA LEU A 624 5.84 -0.09 6.51
C LEU A 624 5.78 1.02 7.55
N PHE A 625 6.45 2.10 7.22
CA PHE A 625 6.51 3.30 8.03
C PHE A 625 5.17 3.99 8.13
N ALA A 626 4.50 4.16 6.99
CA ALA A 626 3.13 4.67 6.99
C ALA A 626 2.19 3.78 7.82
N ALA A 627 2.27 2.45 7.65
CA ALA A 627 1.45 1.49 8.39
C ALA A 627 1.68 1.59 9.90
N THR A 628 2.91 1.79 10.35
CA THR A 628 3.16 1.80 11.79
C THR A 628 2.89 3.13 12.44
N THR A 629 3.14 4.27 11.77
CA THR A 629 2.57 5.56 12.20
C THR A 629 1.06 5.42 12.43
N PHE A 630 0.38 4.69 11.53
CA PHE A 630 -1.05 4.45 11.69
C PHE A 630 -1.35 3.57 12.92
N LEU A 631 -0.70 2.41 13.08
CA LEU A 631 -0.97 1.54 14.23
C LEU A 631 -0.69 2.24 15.57
N GLN A 632 0.36 3.04 15.66
CA GLN A 632 0.75 3.75 16.88
C GLN A 632 -0.30 4.72 17.38
N ARG A 633 -0.92 5.44 16.44
CA ARG A 633 -1.91 6.46 16.75
C ARG A 633 -3.27 5.87 17.05
N ASN A 634 -3.51 4.60 16.71
CA ASN A 634 -4.86 4.04 16.68
C ASN A 634 -5.02 2.71 17.47
N CYS A 635 -3.93 2.04 17.84
CA CYS A 635 -3.96 0.72 18.47
C CYS A 635 -3.08 0.68 19.73
N ASP A 636 -3.54 -0.01 20.78
CA ASP A 636 -2.62 -0.52 21.79
C ASP A 636 -1.89 -1.74 21.20
N ILE A 637 -0.79 -1.46 20.51
CA ILE A 637 0.10 -2.46 19.95
C ILE A 637 0.55 -3.41 21.08
N SER A 638 0.51 -2.99 22.35
CA SER A 638 1.06 -3.71 23.49
C SER A 638 0.24 -4.90 23.86
N GLU A 639 -1.07 -4.69 23.81
CA GLU A 639 -2.03 -5.76 23.93
C GLU A 639 -1.90 -6.73 22.76
N HIS A 640 -1.65 -6.26 21.53
CA HIS A 640 -1.50 -7.12 20.36
C HIS A 640 -0.24 -7.99 20.41
N ILE A 641 0.92 -7.46 20.82
CA ILE A 641 2.14 -8.24 21.05
C ILE A 641 1.92 -9.25 22.16
N ARG A 642 1.42 -8.81 23.32
CA ARG A 642 1.14 -9.72 24.45
C ARG A 642 0.18 -10.83 24.02
N ASN A 643 -0.84 -10.52 23.25
CA ASN A 643 -1.77 -11.50 22.71
C ASN A 643 -1.09 -12.40 21.70
N GLY A 644 -0.27 -11.90 20.78
CA GLY A 644 0.51 -12.71 19.84
C GLY A 644 1.44 -13.70 20.55
N ILE A 645 2.19 -13.24 21.56
CA ILE A 645 3.03 -14.09 22.39
C ILE A 645 2.19 -15.16 23.11
N ARG A 646 1.07 -14.77 23.73
CA ARG A 646 0.17 -15.68 24.46
C ARG A 646 -0.46 -16.73 23.53
N HIS A 647 -0.96 -16.32 22.37
CA HIS A 647 -1.59 -17.23 21.41
C HIS A 647 -0.57 -18.18 20.79
N SER A 648 0.63 -17.69 20.46
CA SER A 648 1.74 -18.53 20.00
C SER A 648 2.14 -19.58 21.05
N THR A 649 2.11 -19.25 22.36
CA THR A 649 2.40 -20.23 23.43
C THR A 649 1.31 -21.29 23.65
N ALA A 650 0.09 -21.09 23.15
CA ALA A 650 -1.05 -21.99 23.40
C ALA A 650 -1.25 -23.06 22.31
N HIS A 651 -0.77 -22.83 21.09
CA HIS A 651 -0.91 -23.74 19.96
C HIS A 651 0.45 -23.90 19.27
N SER A 652 1.07 -25.09 19.39
CA SER A 652 2.29 -25.52 18.70
C SER A 652 3.17 -24.36 18.20
N CYS A 653 3.94 -23.75 19.12
CA CYS A 653 4.70 -22.52 18.85
C CYS A 653 5.44 -22.58 17.52
N ASP A 654 5.28 -21.53 16.72
CA ASP A 654 6.24 -21.20 15.68
C ASP A 654 7.53 -20.71 16.37
N GLU A 655 8.62 -21.48 16.28
CA GLU A 655 9.93 -21.11 16.83
C GLU A 655 10.36 -19.70 16.37
N SER A 656 9.91 -19.28 15.19
CA SER A 656 10.18 -17.97 14.60
C SER A 656 9.64 -16.79 15.42
N ALA A 657 8.48 -16.95 16.06
CA ALA A 657 7.90 -15.89 16.88
C ALA A 657 8.71 -15.65 18.16
N LEU A 658 9.23 -16.71 18.77
CA LEU A 658 10.08 -16.57 19.96
C LEU A 658 11.48 -16.03 19.60
N GLU A 659 12.02 -16.40 18.43
CA GLU A 659 13.24 -15.79 17.89
C GLU A 659 13.12 -14.28 17.74
N ALA A 660 12.00 -13.81 17.21
CA ALA A 660 11.68 -12.40 17.08
C ALA A 660 11.66 -11.66 18.43
N ILE A 661 11.02 -12.25 19.45
CA ILE A 661 10.99 -11.69 20.81
C ILE A 661 12.40 -11.60 21.40
N VAL A 662 13.21 -12.65 21.28
CA VAL A 662 14.57 -12.67 21.82
C VAL A 662 15.44 -11.61 21.15
N LYS A 663 15.40 -11.51 19.81
CA LYS A 663 16.06 -10.43 19.06
C LYS A 663 15.65 -9.06 19.56
N TYR A 664 14.35 -8.86 19.75
CA TYR A 664 13.80 -7.61 20.25
C TYR A 664 14.33 -7.23 21.64
N ILE A 665 14.40 -8.21 22.54
CA ILE A 665 14.90 -8.00 23.91
C ILE A 665 16.37 -7.60 23.87
N PHE A 666 17.17 -8.23 22.99
CA PHE A 666 18.56 -7.83 22.81
C PHE A 666 18.66 -6.42 22.28
N LEU A 667 17.85 -6.07 21.29
CA LEU A 667 17.79 -4.72 20.72
C LEU A 667 17.45 -3.67 21.77
N THR A 668 16.44 -3.90 22.60
CA THR A 668 16.04 -2.91 23.62
C THR A 668 16.99 -2.82 24.79
N ARG A 669 17.44 -3.97 25.31
CA ARG A 669 18.24 -3.98 26.54
C ARG A 669 19.68 -3.59 26.26
N PHE A 670 20.27 -4.14 25.20
CA PHE A 670 21.65 -3.82 24.84
C PHE A 670 21.74 -2.59 23.94
N GLY A 671 20.70 -2.23 23.19
CA GLY A 671 20.74 -1.03 22.39
C GLY A 671 20.50 0.27 23.20
N ALA A 672 19.75 0.20 24.31
CA ALA A 672 19.40 1.38 25.10
C ALA A 672 20.62 2.23 25.47
N GLU A 673 20.43 3.52 25.74
CA GLU A 673 21.51 4.42 26.11
C GLU A 673 22.36 3.82 27.26
N GLY A 674 23.65 3.58 26.98
CA GLY A 674 24.57 2.94 27.91
C GLY A 674 24.51 1.40 28.02
N GLY A 675 23.58 0.71 27.35
CA GLY A 675 23.42 -0.75 27.39
C GLY A 675 22.97 -1.29 28.75
N CYS A 676 23.14 -2.59 29.02
CA CYS A 676 22.85 -3.19 30.34
C CYS A 676 23.83 -4.33 30.69
N ALA A 677 23.89 -4.76 31.94
CA ALA A 677 24.75 -5.89 32.31
C ALA A 677 24.22 -7.20 31.72
N LEU A 678 25.11 -8.11 31.36
CA LEU A 678 24.72 -9.37 30.72
C LEU A 678 23.95 -10.27 31.69
N ASN A 679 24.32 -10.28 32.97
CA ASN A 679 23.65 -11.06 34.00
C ASN A 679 22.29 -10.49 34.45
N ASP A 680 21.93 -9.27 34.05
CA ASP A 680 20.57 -8.73 34.24
C ASP A 680 19.56 -9.44 33.32
N ILE A 681 20.03 -9.94 32.17
CA ILE A 681 19.20 -10.64 31.18
C ILE A 681 19.41 -12.15 31.26
N PHE A 682 20.66 -12.57 31.45
CA PHE A 682 21.09 -13.94 31.28
C PHE A 682 21.41 -14.63 32.62
N HIS A 683 20.93 -15.86 32.76
CA HIS A 683 21.30 -16.74 33.86
C HIS A 683 22.44 -17.66 33.43
N PHE A 684 23.67 -17.28 33.76
CA PHE A 684 24.86 -18.09 33.48
C PHE A 684 24.83 -19.42 34.24
N LYS A 685 25.18 -20.52 33.57
CA LYS A 685 25.33 -21.83 34.21
C LYS A 685 26.81 -22.25 34.22
N GLY A 686 27.32 -22.57 35.41
CA GLY A 686 28.72 -22.93 35.64
C GLY A 686 29.52 -21.79 36.26
N GLU A 687 30.79 -21.69 35.89
CA GLU A 687 31.63 -20.56 36.23
C GLU A 687 31.16 -19.32 35.46
N GLU A 688 30.59 -18.36 36.19
CA GLU A 688 30.14 -17.09 35.63
C GLU A 688 31.37 -16.28 35.17
N PRO A 689 31.43 -15.85 33.89
CA PRO A 689 32.54 -15.04 33.40
C PRO A 689 32.66 -13.73 34.16
N SER A 690 33.89 -13.24 34.39
CA SER A 690 34.10 -11.96 35.08
C SER A 690 33.43 -10.78 34.39
N TRP A 691 33.29 -10.83 33.06
CA TRP A 691 32.62 -9.81 32.25
C TRP A 691 31.09 -9.89 32.24
N SER A 692 30.47 -10.90 32.88
CA SER A 692 28.99 -11.02 32.93
C SER A 692 28.31 -9.81 33.58
N ARG A 693 29.04 -9.10 34.44
CA ARG A 693 28.58 -7.93 35.19
C ARG A 693 28.87 -6.61 34.48
N GLU A 694 29.65 -6.63 33.40
CA GLU A 694 29.93 -5.44 32.61
C GLU A 694 28.71 -5.07 31.77
N ARG A 695 28.49 -3.76 31.54
CA ARG A 695 27.45 -3.35 30.61
C ARG A 695 27.86 -3.69 29.18
N ALA A 696 26.93 -4.29 28.45
CA ALA A 696 27.08 -4.64 27.05
C ALA A 696 26.14 -3.76 26.21
N ARG A 697 26.64 -3.35 25.05
CA ARG A 697 25.91 -2.56 24.06
C ARG A 697 25.78 -3.32 22.75
N LEU A 698 24.60 -3.34 22.15
CA LEU A 698 24.42 -3.91 20.82
C LEU A 698 25.10 -2.99 19.81
N VAL A 699 25.89 -3.56 18.90
CA VAL A 699 26.57 -2.79 17.86
C VAL A 699 26.33 -3.37 16.46
N ALA A 700 26.13 -2.47 15.51
CA ALA A 700 26.20 -2.75 14.09
C ALA A 700 27.65 -2.68 13.63
N VAL A 701 28.11 -3.63 12.83
CA VAL A 701 29.52 -3.74 12.40
C VAL A 701 29.61 -3.51 10.90
N SER A 702 30.61 -2.74 10.46
CA SER A 702 30.86 -2.49 9.03
C SER A 702 32.33 -2.71 8.73
N ALA A 703 32.63 -3.54 7.73
CA ALA A 703 33.99 -3.74 7.27
C ALA A 703 34.53 -2.45 6.63
N GLN A 704 35.75 -2.08 7.01
CA GLN A 704 36.46 -0.95 6.41
C GLN A 704 37.35 -1.46 5.27
N GLY A 705 37.66 -0.57 4.32
CA GLY A 705 38.49 -0.90 3.16
C GLY A 705 39.94 -1.31 3.49
N ASP A 706 40.39 -1.05 4.72
CA ASP A 706 41.71 -1.42 5.25
C ASP A 706 41.73 -2.78 5.97
N GLY A 707 40.58 -3.48 6.03
CA GLY A 707 40.42 -4.75 6.73
C GLY A 707 40.14 -4.61 8.23
N SER A 708 40.01 -3.39 8.75
CA SER A 708 39.47 -3.13 10.09
C SER A 708 37.94 -3.15 10.09
N TYR A 709 37.34 -3.11 11.27
CA TYR A 709 35.89 -2.98 11.43
C TYR A 709 35.57 -1.70 12.18
N ALA A 710 34.59 -0.95 11.69
CA ALA A 710 33.94 0.10 12.46
C ALA A 710 32.68 -0.47 13.11
N TYR A 711 32.31 0.07 14.25
CA TYR A 711 31.08 -0.29 14.93
C TYR A 711 30.31 0.96 15.36
N ILE A 712 28.99 0.86 15.28
CA ILE A 712 28.06 1.91 15.69
C ILE A 712 27.11 1.28 16.70
N GLN A 713 26.89 1.95 17.84
CA GLN A 713 25.89 1.50 18.80
C GLN A 713 24.52 1.49 18.14
N VAL A 714 23.83 0.36 18.24
CA VAL A 714 22.44 0.28 17.80
C VAL A 714 21.60 0.98 18.86
N ASP A 715 20.94 2.06 18.47
CA ASP A 715 20.03 2.76 19.35
C ASP A 715 18.59 2.27 19.07
N PRO A 716 17.87 1.73 20.07
CA PRO A 716 16.52 1.23 19.91
C PRO A 716 15.46 2.33 19.94
N ALA A 717 15.78 3.50 20.51
CA ALA A 717 14.95 4.71 20.47
C ALA A 717 15.36 5.62 19.30
N GLY A 718 16.63 5.54 18.95
CA GLY A 718 17.18 6.00 17.70
C GLY A 718 16.88 5.02 16.59
N ASN A 719 17.42 5.40 15.45
CA ASN A 719 16.64 5.28 14.27
C ASN A 719 17.05 3.93 13.58
N ILE A 720 16.32 2.84 13.86
CA ILE A 720 16.72 1.46 13.54
C ILE A 720 16.41 1.14 12.07
N SER A 721 17.41 0.90 11.21
CA SER A 721 17.15 0.58 9.78
C SER A 721 16.31 -0.69 9.58
N LEU A 722 15.44 -0.71 8.57
CA LEU A 722 14.61 -1.85 8.12
C LEU A 722 15.35 -3.18 7.94
N TYR A 723 16.68 -3.11 7.81
CA TYR A 723 17.57 -4.24 7.61
C TYR A 723 18.23 -4.69 8.92
N ASP A 724 17.46 -4.86 10.00
CA ASP A 724 18.05 -5.29 11.27
C ASP A 724 18.60 -6.69 11.27
N SER A 725 18.04 -7.54 10.43
CA SER A 725 18.46 -8.92 10.32
C SER A 725 18.78 -9.28 8.89
N TYR A 726 19.99 -9.75 8.68
CA TYR A 726 20.37 -10.43 7.46
C TYR A 726 19.90 -11.89 7.56
N ASN A 727 18.94 -12.30 6.72
CA ASN A 727 18.46 -13.67 6.67
C ASN A 727 19.26 -14.44 5.61
N ALA A 728 20.22 -15.23 6.05
CA ALA A 728 21.02 -16.05 5.16
C ALA A 728 20.23 -17.29 4.72
N GLU A 729 20.12 -17.51 3.40
CA GLU A 729 19.51 -18.71 2.84
C GLU A 729 20.54 -19.81 2.59
N SER A 730 21.82 -19.43 2.54
CA SER A 730 22.94 -20.31 2.29
C SER A 730 24.15 -20.03 3.20
N LEU A 731 25.09 -20.97 3.18
CA LEU A 731 26.40 -20.80 3.81
C LEU A 731 27.14 -19.58 3.25
N ASP A 732 27.04 -19.33 1.95
CA ASP A 732 27.73 -18.20 1.32
C ASP A 732 27.12 -16.87 1.76
N ASP A 733 25.81 -16.81 1.96
CA ASP A 733 25.13 -15.62 2.51
C ASP A 733 25.56 -15.39 3.97
N THR A 734 25.60 -16.46 4.77
CA THR A 734 26.06 -16.42 6.17
C THR A 734 27.50 -15.88 6.23
N LEU A 735 28.37 -16.38 5.35
CA LEU A 735 29.76 -15.92 5.25
C LEU A 735 29.89 -14.51 4.68
N ALA A 736 29.02 -14.10 3.75
CA ALA A 736 29.01 -12.76 3.18
C ALA A 736 28.73 -11.73 4.27
N TRP A 737 27.70 -11.96 5.09
CA TRP A 737 27.42 -11.12 6.25
C TRP A 737 28.58 -11.11 7.25
N MET A 738 29.15 -12.27 7.59
CA MET A 738 30.27 -12.30 8.55
C MET A 738 31.52 -11.56 8.05
N ARG A 739 31.73 -11.47 6.74
CA ARG A 739 32.85 -10.72 6.15
C ARG A 739 32.58 -9.22 6.10
N ASN A 740 31.34 -8.85 5.80
CA ASN A 740 30.90 -7.47 5.83
C ASN A 740 29.43 -7.41 6.25
N PRO A 741 29.15 -7.17 7.54
CA PRO A 741 27.77 -7.07 8.00
C PRO A 741 27.06 -5.81 7.46
N ASP A 742 27.81 -4.87 6.87
CA ASP A 742 27.30 -3.64 6.24
C ASP A 742 26.37 -2.81 7.12
N GLY A 743 26.66 -2.80 8.43
CA GLY A 743 25.84 -2.09 9.42
C GLY A 743 24.56 -2.81 9.85
N VAL A 744 24.37 -4.07 9.43
CA VAL A 744 23.25 -4.91 9.87
C VAL A 744 23.59 -5.57 11.22
N PRO A 745 22.83 -5.32 12.30
CA PRO A 745 23.21 -5.75 13.65
C PRO A 745 22.94 -7.22 13.98
N PHE A 746 21.97 -7.85 13.31
CA PHE A 746 21.64 -9.26 13.52
C PHE A 746 21.86 -10.10 12.26
N LEU A 747 22.32 -11.33 12.44
CA LEU A 747 22.34 -12.36 11.40
C LEU A 747 21.43 -13.50 11.83
N ARG A 748 20.48 -13.86 10.97
CA ARG A 748 19.81 -15.16 11.01
C ARG A 748 20.58 -16.06 10.05
N PRO A 749 21.45 -16.96 10.55
CA PRO A 749 22.23 -17.80 9.67
C PRO A 749 21.33 -18.80 8.94
N ASP A 750 21.86 -19.44 7.90
CA ASP A 750 21.10 -20.48 7.21
C ASP A 750 20.76 -21.64 8.15
N ALA A 751 19.73 -22.40 7.78
CA ALA A 751 19.15 -23.46 8.61
C ALA A 751 20.11 -24.63 8.94
N TYR A 752 21.36 -24.60 8.49
CA TYR A 752 22.38 -25.62 8.75
C TYR A 752 23.54 -25.15 9.64
N MET A 753 23.66 -23.86 9.95
CA MET A 753 24.72 -23.38 10.84
C MET A 753 24.52 -23.93 12.26
N GLY A 754 23.27 -23.98 12.72
CA GLY A 754 22.89 -24.46 14.05
C GLY A 754 22.12 -23.39 14.83
N PRO A 755 22.75 -22.25 15.20
CA PRO A 755 22.11 -21.18 15.95
C PRO A 755 20.92 -20.54 15.25
N SER A 756 19.92 -20.08 16.02
CA SER A 756 18.78 -19.27 15.56
C SER A 756 19.20 -17.85 15.16
N GLY A 757 20.27 -17.32 15.74
CA GLY A 757 20.81 -16.04 15.32
C GLY A 757 22.14 -15.66 15.96
N PHE A 758 22.69 -14.56 15.46
CA PHE A 758 24.01 -14.03 15.78
C PHE A 758 23.97 -12.50 15.87
N ALA A 759 24.69 -11.91 16.82
CA ALA A 759 24.87 -10.47 17.00
C ALA A 759 26.24 -10.17 17.61
N MET A 760 26.63 -8.89 17.62
CA MET A 760 27.86 -8.40 18.26
C MET A 760 27.53 -7.46 19.42
N LEU A 761 28.15 -7.68 20.56
CA LEU A 761 28.04 -6.82 21.74
C LEU A 761 29.38 -6.14 22.04
N LEU A 762 29.35 -4.84 22.33
CA LEU A 762 30.49 -4.07 22.82
C LEU A 762 30.38 -3.91 24.34
N LEU A 763 31.36 -4.43 25.08
CA LEU A 763 31.45 -4.25 26.52
C LEU A 763 31.99 -2.85 26.88
N GLU A 764 31.74 -2.43 28.13
CA GLU A 764 32.30 -1.18 28.68
C GLU A 764 33.82 -1.11 28.63
N ASN A 765 34.51 -2.25 28.75
CA ASN A 765 35.96 -2.31 28.62
C ASN A 765 36.47 -2.19 27.17
N GLY A 766 35.58 -2.03 26.19
CA GLY A 766 35.87 -1.91 24.76
C GLY A 766 35.99 -3.24 24.01
N ALA A 767 35.82 -4.38 24.68
CA ALA A 767 35.87 -5.69 24.04
C ALA A 767 34.60 -6.00 23.26
N LEU A 768 34.75 -6.64 22.10
CA LEU A 768 33.65 -7.17 21.31
C LEU A 768 33.41 -8.65 21.61
N ILE A 769 32.16 -8.98 21.98
CA ILE A 769 31.72 -10.34 22.26
C ILE A 769 30.64 -10.76 21.26
N PRO A 770 30.85 -11.85 20.51
CA PRO A 770 29.83 -12.48 19.70
C PRO A 770 28.77 -13.11 20.60
N LEU A 771 27.52 -12.75 20.33
CA LEU A 771 26.32 -13.29 20.95
C LEU A 771 25.67 -14.25 19.96
N LEU A 772 25.67 -15.54 20.29
CA LEU A 772 24.94 -16.55 19.53
C LEU A 772 23.80 -17.07 20.38
N TRP A 773 22.61 -17.17 19.80
CA TRP A 773 21.48 -17.71 20.51
C TRP A 773 20.76 -18.80 19.73
N GLN A 774 20.24 -19.77 20.49
CA GLN A 774 19.35 -20.80 20.00
C GLN A 774 18.04 -20.67 20.75
N VAL A 775 16.94 -20.59 20.00
CA VAL A 775 15.60 -20.55 20.59
C VAL A 775 14.97 -21.93 20.52
N LYS A 776 14.44 -22.40 21.64
CA LYS A 776 13.62 -23.63 21.71
C LYS A 776 12.42 -23.44 22.63
N VAL A 777 11.27 -23.91 22.17
CA VAL A 777 10.05 -24.02 22.97
C VAL A 777 9.99 -25.43 23.49
N LEU A 778 10.30 -25.62 24.77
CA LEU A 778 10.29 -26.95 25.37
C LEU A 778 8.94 -27.23 26.02
N GLN A 779 8.38 -28.39 25.72
CA GLN A 779 7.40 -29.00 26.63
C GLN A 779 8.16 -29.66 27.79
N ARG A 780 7.51 -29.85 28.95
CA ARG A 780 8.17 -30.47 30.12
C ARG A 780 8.84 -31.80 29.70
N SER A 781 10.12 -31.99 30.08
CA SER A 781 10.96 -33.18 29.82
C SER A 781 11.29 -33.49 28.35
N ASP A 782 11.74 -32.50 27.59
CA ASP A 782 12.11 -32.67 26.18
C ASP A 782 13.58 -33.14 25.98
N PRO A 783 13.84 -34.30 25.35
CA PRO A 783 15.19 -34.75 25.00
C PRO A 783 15.91 -33.87 23.95
N GLU A 784 15.22 -32.94 23.29
CA GLU A 784 15.78 -32.08 22.23
C GLU A 784 16.72 -30.97 22.71
N LEU A 785 16.80 -30.73 24.02
CA LEU A 785 17.61 -29.65 24.58
C LEU A 785 19.11 -29.81 24.34
N LEU A 786 19.63 -31.00 24.63
CA LEU A 786 21.06 -31.28 24.47
C LEU A 786 21.52 -31.12 23.03
N PRO A 787 20.78 -31.65 22.05
CA PRO A 787 21.07 -31.35 20.67
C PRO A 787 21.06 -29.84 20.34
N ALA A 788 20.06 -29.08 20.80
CA ALA A 788 19.99 -27.62 20.58
C ALA A 788 21.17 -26.85 21.19
N LEU A 789 21.68 -27.30 22.34
CA LEU A 789 22.90 -26.75 22.93
C LEU A 789 24.14 -27.11 22.11
N LEU A 790 24.22 -28.33 21.57
CA LEU A 790 25.35 -28.75 20.73
C LEU A 790 25.42 -27.94 19.42
N THR A 791 24.28 -27.48 18.89
CA THR A 791 24.27 -26.58 17.72
C THR A 791 24.84 -25.20 17.98
N LEU A 792 24.96 -24.77 19.23
CA LEU A 792 25.65 -23.51 19.57
C LEU A 792 27.17 -23.66 19.58
N ASN A 793 27.70 -24.90 19.55
CA ASN A 793 29.15 -25.11 19.59
C ASN A 793 29.79 -24.71 18.24
N PRO A 794 30.68 -23.70 18.21
CA PRO A 794 31.30 -23.24 16.97
C PRO A 794 32.15 -24.28 16.25
N THR A 795 32.62 -25.31 16.97
CA THR A 795 33.37 -26.43 16.37
C THR A 795 32.46 -27.42 15.61
N LEU A 796 31.15 -27.33 15.81
CA LEU A 796 30.15 -28.25 15.26
C LEU A 796 29.26 -27.60 14.20
N PHE A 797 29.41 -26.31 13.90
CA PHE A 797 28.65 -25.64 12.85
C PHE A 797 28.78 -26.38 11.51
N TYR A 798 27.64 -26.65 10.86
CA TYR A 798 27.53 -27.44 9.62
C TYR A 798 28.00 -28.91 9.70
N HIS A 799 28.39 -29.41 10.87
CA HIS A 799 28.86 -30.79 11.05
C HIS A 799 27.77 -31.75 11.58
N ILE A 800 26.69 -31.20 12.14
CA ILE A 800 25.52 -31.94 12.64
C ILE A 800 24.35 -31.76 11.66
N ASP A 801 23.54 -32.80 11.43
CA ASP A 801 22.30 -32.70 10.65
C ASP A 801 21.08 -32.32 11.50
N ARG A 802 19.92 -32.08 10.88
CA ARG A 802 18.67 -31.74 11.59
C ARG A 802 18.18 -32.84 12.53
N ASN A 803 18.67 -34.08 12.38
CA ASN A 803 18.35 -35.22 13.22
C ASN A 803 19.42 -35.44 14.29
N TRP A 804 20.33 -34.47 14.48
CA TRP A 804 21.35 -34.49 15.50
C TRP A 804 22.40 -35.61 15.32
N ALA A 805 22.42 -36.21 14.14
CA ALA A 805 23.45 -37.15 13.75
C ALA A 805 24.63 -36.38 13.14
N PRO A 806 25.88 -36.83 13.35
CA PRO A 806 26.99 -36.37 12.53
C PRO A 806 26.60 -36.56 11.06
N ARG A 807 26.73 -35.52 10.22
CA ARG A 807 26.41 -35.63 8.78
C ARG A 807 27.26 -36.75 8.16
N SER A 808 26.70 -37.96 8.04
CA SER A 808 27.33 -39.06 7.34
C SER A 808 27.52 -38.64 5.88
N ARG A 809 28.58 -39.11 5.23
CA ARG A 809 28.89 -38.78 3.82
C ARG A 809 27.79 -39.20 2.82
N THR A 810 26.72 -39.85 3.25
CA THR A 810 25.83 -40.65 2.40
C THR A 810 24.46 -40.02 2.06
N ARG A 811 24.05 -38.88 2.63
CA ARG A 811 22.82 -38.17 2.19
C ARG A 811 23.16 -37.04 1.20
N GLN A 812 23.40 -37.43 -0.04
CA GLN A 812 23.82 -36.63 -1.22
C GLN A 812 22.67 -35.89 -1.94
N ASN A 813 21.81 -35.14 -1.24
CA ASN A 813 20.83 -34.27 -1.93
C ASN A 813 21.11 -32.76 -1.80
N TYR A 814 22.23 -32.38 -1.16
CA TYR A 814 22.74 -31.01 -1.19
C TYR A 814 24.14 -31.02 -1.81
N ASN A 815 24.29 -30.37 -2.97
CA ASN A 815 25.55 -30.27 -3.72
C ASN A 815 26.56 -29.28 -3.10
N SER A 816 26.26 -28.67 -1.96
CA SER A 816 27.14 -27.70 -1.32
C SER A 816 28.30 -28.41 -0.59
N PRO A 817 29.58 -28.11 -0.91
CA PRO A 817 30.72 -28.68 -0.20
C PRO A 817 30.65 -28.32 1.28
N LYS A 818 31.01 -29.28 2.17
CA LYS A 818 31.16 -28.97 3.60
C LYS A 818 32.18 -27.84 3.74
N PRO A 819 31.89 -26.76 4.49
CA PRO A 819 32.88 -25.73 4.73
C PRO A 819 34.11 -26.34 5.39
N PRO A 820 35.33 -25.82 5.12
CA PRO A 820 36.51 -26.17 5.88
C PRO A 820 36.23 -26.05 7.37
N THR A 821 36.54 -27.09 8.15
CA THR A 821 36.36 -27.07 9.60
C THR A 821 37.04 -25.83 10.19
N GLY A 822 36.29 -25.04 10.94
CA GLY A 822 36.78 -23.81 11.57
C GLY A 822 36.69 -22.54 10.71
N LEU A 823 36.15 -22.59 9.48
CA LEU A 823 35.98 -21.39 8.65
C LEU A 823 35.12 -20.32 9.35
N ILE A 824 33.95 -20.70 9.88
CA ILE A 824 33.06 -19.78 10.61
C ILE A 824 33.75 -19.23 11.86
N ARG A 825 34.44 -20.10 12.61
CA ARG A 825 35.22 -19.69 13.79
C ARG A 825 36.27 -18.63 13.42
N LYS A 826 36.96 -18.79 12.29
CA LYS A 826 37.93 -17.80 11.79
C LYS A 826 37.25 -16.46 11.46
N GLN A 827 36.05 -16.46 10.89
CA GLN A 827 35.30 -15.23 10.61
C GLN A 827 34.82 -14.54 11.88
N ILE A 828 34.31 -15.30 12.86
CA ILE A 828 33.92 -14.73 14.14
C ILE A 828 35.12 -14.07 14.85
N MET A 829 36.30 -14.70 14.80
CA MET A 829 37.53 -14.11 15.34
C MET A 829 37.97 -12.86 14.59
N ALA A 830 37.80 -12.83 13.26
CA ALA A 830 38.08 -11.65 12.47
C ALA A 830 37.19 -10.46 12.89
N LEU A 831 35.89 -10.69 13.12
CA LEU A 831 34.96 -9.67 13.63
C LEU A 831 35.35 -9.13 15.01
N GLN A 832 35.99 -9.94 15.85
CA GLN A 832 36.49 -9.52 17.17
C GLN A 832 37.83 -8.77 17.10
N GLY A 833 38.52 -8.77 15.95
CA GLY A 833 39.90 -8.33 15.85
C GLY A 833 40.89 -9.21 16.64
N ALA A 834 40.49 -10.43 17.02
CA ALA A 834 41.30 -11.32 17.84
C ALA A 834 42.38 -12.03 17.00
N THR A 835 43.61 -12.09 17.53
CA THR A 835 44.75 -12.71 16.84
C THR A 835 44.99 -14.18 17.23
N SER A 836 44.34 -14.68 18.29
CA SER A 836 44.53 -16.06 18.80
C SER A 836 43.23 -16.87 18.76
N ILE A 837 43.37 -18.16 18.44
CA ILE A 837 42.26 -19.11 18.36
C ILE A 837 41.76 -19.54 19.76
N GLU A 838 42.55 -19.32 20.81
CA GLU A 838 42.29 -19.85 22.16
C GLU A 838 41.38 -18.97 23.04
N ASP A 839 41.11 -17.73 22.63
CA ASP A 839 40.27 -16.80 23.40
C ASP A 839 38.78 -17.21 23.31
N LYS A 840 38.26 -17.82 24.38
CA LYS A 840 36.86 -18.28 24.50
C LYS A 840 35.91 -17.15 24.87
N ASN A 841 36.10 -15.96 24.31
CA ASN A 841 35.28 -14.78 24.58
C ASN A 841 34.03 -14.74 23.68
N MET A 842 33.24 -15.81 23.75
CA MET A 842 32.00 -15.96 22.97
C MET A 842 30.86 -16.34 23.92
N LEU A 843 29.76 -15.60 23.87
CA LEU A 843 28.59 -15.86 24.70
C LEU A 843 27.61 -16.76 23.95
N LEU A 844 27.43 -17.98 24.46
CA LEU A 844 26.45 -18.93 23.93
C LEU A 844 25.18 -18.86 24.78
N VAL A 845 24.08 -18.44 24.16
CA VAL A 845 22.79 -18.28 24.84
C VAL A 845 21.81 -19.33 24.36
N LEU A 846 21.21 -20.04 25.30
CA LEU A 846 20.05 -20.86 25.04
C LEU A 846 18.81 -20.16 25.58
N ALA A 847 17.95 -19.71 24.67
CA ALA A 847 16.66 -19.14 25.03
C ALA A 847 15.61 -20.23 25.08
N VAL A 848 15.11 -20.49 26.29
CA VAL A 848 14.21 -21.62 26.56
C VAL A 848 12.92 -21.10 27.17
N ALA A 849 11.80 -21.35 26.50
CA ALA A 849 10.48 -21.22 27.12
C ALA A 849 10.15 -22.51 27.89
N ALA A 850 10.69 -22.71 29.10
CA ALA A 850 10.41 -23.87 29.95
C ALA A 850 10.05 -23.47 31.39
N PRO A 851 9.28 -24.31 32.13
CA PRO A 851 9.05 -24.12 33.56
C PRO A 851 10.32 -24.40 34.38
N GLU A 852 10.49 -23.64 35.46
CA GLU A 852 11.70 -23.43 36.31
C GLU A 852 12.32 -24.66 37.01
N ASP A 853 12.02 -25.90 36.62
CA ASP A 853 12.62 -27.07 37.27
C ASP A 853 14.03 -27.36 36.73
N GLU A 854 15.01 -26.63 37.26
CA GLU A 854 16.41 -26.57 36.81
C GLU A 854 17.33 -27.67 37.37
N SER A 855 16.80 -28.60 38.18
CA SER A 855 17.60 -29.40 39.12
C SER A 855 18.47 -30.50 38.49
N GLY A 856 18.18 -30.94 37.25
CA GLY A 856 18.89 -32.04 36.57
C GLY A 856 19.94 -31.68 35.49
N TRP A 857 20.24 -30.39 35.25
CA TRP A 857 20.76 -29.95 33.94
C TRP A 857 22.26 -29.59 33.94
N LYS A 858 22.96 -29.65 35.09
CA LYS A 858 24.29 -29.00 35.25
C LYS A 858 25.50 -29.80 34.76
N ASP A 859 25.55 -31.12 34.98
CA ASP A 859 26.84 -31.85 34.89
C ASP A 859 27.15 -32.42 33.49
N ALA A 860 26.14 -32.78 32.70
CA ALA A 860 26.34 -33.42 31.39
C ALA A 860 26.75 -32.45 30.26
N TYR A 861 26.55 -31.14 30.46
CA TYR A 861 26.62 -30.13 29.39
C TYR A 861 27.94 -29.35 29.40
N HIS A 862 28.48 -29.05 30.58
CA HIS A 862 29.77 -28.34 30.73
C HIS A 862 30.93 -29.04 30.04
N ALA A 863 30.97 -30.37 30.11
CA ALA A 863 32.00 -31.18 29.45
C ALA A 863 31.93 -31.13 27.91
N LYS A 864 30.74 -30.91 27.32
CA LYS A 864 30.51 -31.02 25.87
C LYS A 864 30.70 -29.70 25.12
N LEU A 865 30.56 -28.57 25.82
CA LEU A 865 30.69 -27.23 25.24
C LEU A 865 32.07 -26.61 25.48
N GLN A 866 33.08 -27.43 25.83
CA GLN A 866 34.50 -27.08 25.81
C GLN A 866 34.85 -25.79 26.59
N GLY A 867 34.08 -25.42 27.61
CA GLY A 867 34.32 -24.23 28.43
C GLY A 867 33.92 -22.89 27.82
N TYR A 868 33.01 -22.86 26.83
CA TYR A 868 32.33 -21.60 26.48
C TYR A 868 31.31 -21.22 27.58
N PRO A 869 31.16 -19.93 27.90
CA PRO A 869 30.10 -19.47 28.78
C PRO A 869 28.72 -19.77 28.20
N ILE A 870 27.87 -20.42 29.00
CA ILE A 870 26.50 -20.75 28.63
C ILE A 870 25.56 -19.96 29.53
N ALA A 871 24.64 -19.25 28.89
CA ALA A 871 23.61 -18.46 29.52
C ALA A 871 22.23 -18.97 29.13
N PHE A 872 21.30 -18.94 30.08
CA PHE A 872 19.90 -19.21 29.83
C PHE A 872 19.10 -17.91 29.86
N PHE A 873 18.18 -17.79 28.93
CA PHE A 873 17.19 -16.72 28.91
C PHE A 873 15.86 -17.29 29.40
N SER A 874 15.42 -16.89 30.61
CA SER A 874 14.25 -17.48 31.28
C SER A 874 12.95 -16.76 30.93
N ARG A 875 11.82 -17.45 31.08
CA ARG A 875 10.49 -16.86 30.90
C ARG A 875 10.22 -15.71 31.88
N SER A 876 10.76 -15.76 33.10
CA SER A 876 10.61 -14.67 34.08
C SER A 876 11.26 -13.37 33.59
N SER A 877 12.37 -13.47 32.84
CA SER A 877 13.01 -12.34 32.15
C SER A 877 12.12 -11.75 31.05
N VAL A 878 11.14 -12.50 30.54
CA VAL A 878 10.11 -12.06 29.59
C VAL A 878 8.88 -11.50 30.30
N ASP A 879 8.40 -12.18 31.33
CA ASP A 879 7.18 -11.80 32.07
C ASP A 879 7.38 -10.51 32.90
N GLY A 880 8.63 -10.18 33.28
CA GLY A 880 9.00 -8.93 33.96
C GLY A 880 9.37 -7.76 33.04
N LEU A 881 9.29 -7.91 31.71
CA LEU A 881 9.48 -6.79 30.80
C LEU A 881 8.31 -5.83 30.94
N ASP A 882 8.62 -4.56 31.22
CA ASP A 882 7.69 -3.50 30.87
C ASP A 882 7.62 -3.49 29.33
N TYR A 883 6.47 -3.96 28.84
CA TYR A 883 6.21 -3.96 27.42
C TYR A 883 6.02 -2.52 26.93
N ALA A 884 5.69 -1.53 27.77
CA ALA A 884 5.44 -0.17 27.30
C ALA A 884 6.67 0.49 26.64
N PRO A 885 7.92 0.38 27.13
CA PRO A 885 9.12 0.76 26.40
C PRO A 885 9.40 -0.13 25.18
N LEU A 886 9.08 -1.42 25.27
CA LEU A 886 9.18 -2.33 24.10
C LEU A 886 8.26 -1.81 22.99
N LEU A 887 7.09 -1.39 23.36
CA LEU A 887 6.12 -0.86 22.44
C LEU A 887 6.44 0.52 22.00
N GLN A 888 6.81 1.42 22.88
CA GLN A 888 7.31 2.72 22.50
C GLN A 888 8.51 2.58 21.58
N ALA A 889 9.39 1.58 21.72
CA ALA A 889 10.54 1.34 20.85
C ALA A 889 10.26 0.45 19.62
N LEU A 890 9.17 -0.33 19.54
CA LEU A 890 8.73 -1.05 18.33
C LEU A 890 7.85 -0.14 17.48
N VAL A 891 7.09 0.72 18.15
CA VAL A 891 6.55 1.97 17.65
C VAL A 891 7.70 2.83 17.18
N GLN A 892 8.67 3.18 18.03
CA GLN A 892 9.78 4.04 17.66
C GLN A 892 10.60 3.40 16.52
N LYS A 893 10.93 2.11 16.55
CA LYS A 893 11.54 1.30 15.46
C LYS A 893 10.72 1.14 14.19
N VAL A 894 9.45 1.47 14.22
CA VAL A 894 8.70 1.65 12.97
C VAL A 894 8.15 3.09 12.83
N VAL A 895 8.68 4.01 13.65
CA VAL A 895 8.71 5.49 13.49
C VAL A 895 10.06 6.00 12.98
N ASN A 896 11.02 5.15 13.12
CA ASN A 896 12.40 5.19 12.78
C ASN A 896 12.57 3.95 11.90
N ALA A 897 13.37 3.89 10.87
CA ALA A 897 13.25 3.10 9.66
C ALA A 897 12.26 3.74 8.69
#